data_AF-A0AAD8T9G6-F1
#
_entry.id   AF-A0AAD8T9G6-F1
#
_cell.length_a   1.000
_cell.length_b   1.000
_cell.length_c   1.000
_cell.angle_alpha   90.00
_cell.angle_beta   90.00
_cell.angle_gamma   90.00
#
_symmetry.space_group_name_H-M   'P 1'
#
loop_
_entity.id
_entity.type
_entity.pdbx_description
1 polymer ?
#
loop_
_entity_poly.entity_id
_entity_poly.type
_entity_poly.pdbx_seq_one_letter_code
_entity_poly.pdbx_strand_id
1 'polypeptide(L)'
;MEAMHAATNRTPFHRLAVLLALVAIAAAQPSPVAPPPDDAGCNGVLLTYTFEGRERIRPFLDPATQAGSQPYSFRANATVLNSGVRTLPSWALLLTFIHGEILVGVDGAVLTSGADLPYNTTAAPTTTTSFSGYPQTDLLTPIATAGDLSKIQATVRLYGTLFAGPEPLVPLPSALSLADPAYNCSPLTTAATTTRSTCCALKSPDQVAAEPPAGSAAASYLPRVAGDLVITYDVLQTHESTYLALVTLENDAPMGRLDGWELSWEWQRGEFVNTMRGAYPRKVDASECLFGPQGQYYKDIDFSKVLNCERRPAVFDLPPERRQDVSMGQIEHCCRNGTLLPKSMGDGTQSVSAFQMEVYKMPPDVNRTSRLHAPANFRVTGASTLNPEHACGQPVPVSPSEFPDPSGLDSTTLAVASWQVSCNITMDDTSKPSKPPQCCVSFSSFNDESVIPCNTCACGCPAPATRTCSATAPAMVLPPYALLMPFERRDKEALKWAHDKELGAPPDPLPCGDMCGVSVNWHLATDAAGGWSARITLFNWDDSDMRDWFASVVLDDKVFGGFEQAYSFNASTAGNGTIFMRGREGFDDLIRESNMSGVDYPVPGKQQSVLSFTKKTAPTDVDVLRRDGFPIKVFFNGEECAMPQRIPSHGGIGARASRGALLLLLLFYLVM
;
A
#
# COMPACT_ATOMS: atom_id res chain seq x y z
N MET A 1 86.74 -57.99 46.60
CA MET A 1 86.24 -57.13 45.51
C MET A 1 84.84 -56.72 45.90
N GLU A 2 84.73 -55.66 46.69
CA GLU A 2 84.44 -54.30 46.19
C GLU A 2 83.14 -54.25 45.37
N ALA A 3 82.08 -53.69 45.96
CA ALA A 3 81.70 -52.30 45.66
C ALA A 3 80.46 -51.89 46.49
N MET A 4 80.59 -50.76 47.19
CA MET A 4 79.50 -49.98 47.77
C MET A 4 78.58 -49.44 46.66
N HIS A 5 77.27 -49.41 46.90
CA HIS A 5 76.36 -48.56 46.13
C HIS A 5 75.53 -47.66 47.05
N ALA A 6 75.62 -46.38 46.70
CA ALA A 6 75.25 -45.21 47.45
C ALA A 6 73.74 -44.96 47.43
N ALA A 7 73.22 -44.51 48.58
CA ALA A 7 71.92 -43.86 48.67
C ALA A 7 71.98 -42.49 47.97
N THR A 8 71.07 -42.25 47.03
CA THR A 8 70.87 -40.94 46.41
C THR A 8 69.49 -40.39 46.76
N ASN A 9 69.53 -39.23 47.43
CA ASN A 9 68.43 -38.34 47.75
C ASN A 9 67.54 -38.06 46.53
N ARG A 10 66.25 -38.45 46.59
CA ARG A 10 65.23 -37.97 45.65
C ARG A 10 64.73 -36.59 46.07
N THR A 11 65.13 -35.63 45.26
CA THR A 11 64.77 -34.21 45.12
C THR A 11 63.34 -33.79 45.51
N PRO A 12 63.15 -32.58 46.08
CA PRO A 12 61.86 -31.98 46.41
C PRO A 12 61.07 -31.46 45.19
N PHE A 13 61.60 -31.61 43.98
CA PHE A 13 61.00 -31.07 42.75
C PHE A 13 59.75 -31.83 42.27
N HIS A 14 59.62 -33.13 42.58
CA HIS A 14 58.43 -33.89 42.15
C HIS A 14 57.18 -33.59 42.98
N ARG A 15 57.32 -33.22 44.26
CA ARG A 15 56.14 -32.84 45.08
C ARG A 15 55.62 -31.45 44.69
N LEU A 16 56.49 -30.54 44.26
CA LEU A 16 56.09 -29.22 43.78
C LEU A 16 55.41 -29.29 42.40
N ALA A 17 55.90 -30.15 41.50
CA ALA A 17 55.30 -30.35 40.18
C ALA A 17 53.90 -31.00 40.26
N VAL A 18 53.69 -31.95 41.18
CA VAL A 18 52.37 -32.56 41.41
C VAL A 18 51.40 -31.58 42.10
N LEU A 19 51.88 -30.73 43.01
CA LEU A 19 51.05 -29.67 43.60
C LEU A 19 50.65 -28.61 42.56
N LEU A 20 51.57 -28.21 41.68
CA LEU A 20 51.30 -27.26 40.59
C LEU A 20 50.34 -27.84 39.54
N ALA A 21 50.41 -29.14 39.25
CA ALA A 21 49.46 -29.82 38.37
C ALA A 21 48.06 -29.94 38.99
N LEU A 22 47.95 -30.19 40.30
CA LEU A 22 46.66 -30.23 41.00
C LEU A 22 46.03 -28.83 41.16
N VAL A 23 46.84 -27.78 41.31
CA VAL A 23 46.36 -26.38 41.32
C VAL A 23 45.92 -25.93 39.91
N ALA A 24 46.59 -26.40 38.85
CA ALA A 24 46.18 -26.11 37.48
C ALA A 24 44.87 -26.83 37.08
N ILE A 25 44.58 -28.01 37.62
CA ILE A 25 43.31 -28.72 37.39
C ILE A 25 42.18 -28.14 38.26
N ALA A 26 42.48 -27.61 39.46
CA ALA A 26 41.49 -26.88 40.27
C ALA A 26 41.10 -25.51 39.69
N ALA A 27 41.99 -24.88 38.90
CA ALA A 27 41.70 -23.63 38.17
C ALA A 27 40.97 -23.85 36.83
N ALA A 28 40.75 -25.10 36.41
CA ALA A 28 40.06 -25.47 35.18
C ALA A 28 38.67 -26.09 35.44
N GLN A 29 38.02 -25.72 36.55
CA GLN A 29 36.59 -25.94 36.66
C GLN A 29 35.88 -24.87 35.83
N PRO A 30 34.91 -25.23 34.96
CA PRO A 30 34.02 -24.22 34.39
C PRO A 30 33.34 -23.52 35.56
N SER A 31 33.54 -22.21 35.66
CA SER A 31 32.78 -21.36 36.57
C SER A 31 31.31 -21.71 36.39
N PRO A 32 30.52 -21.93 37.46
CA PRO A 32 29.08 -22.01 37.30
C PRO A 32 28.65 -20.74 36.57
N VAL A 33 28.02 -20.93 35.41
CA VAL A 33 27.37 -19.83 34.68
C VAL A 33 26.45 -19.18 35.70
N ALA A 34 26.77 -17.95 36.09
CA ALA A 34 25.87 -17.16 36.92
C ALA A 34 24.51 -17.17 36.21
N PRO A 35 23.40 -17.51 36.88
CA PRO A 35 22.09 -17.44 36.24
C PRO A 35 21.92 -16.03 35.67
N PRO A 36 21.44 -15.89 34.42
CA PRO A 36 21.21 -14.57 33.85
C PRO A 36 20.28 -13.77 34.79
N PRO A 37 20.52 -12.46 34.99
CA PRO A 37 19.66 -11.66 35.83
C PRO A 37 18.27 -11.56 35.19
N ASP A 38 17.23 -11.82 36.00
CA ASP A 38 15.81 -11.54 35.74
C ASP A 38 15.07 -12.35 34.65
N ASP A 39 15.20 -13.69 34.64
CA ASP A 39 14.17 -14.56 34.07
C ASP A 39 12.93 -14.55 34.98
N ALA A 40 12.00 -13.62 34.74
CA ALA A 40 10.72 -13.52 35.44
C ALA A 40 9.74 -14.69 35.17
N GLY A 41 10.23 -15.93 35.04
CA GLY A 41 9.41 -17.11 34.77
C GLY A 41 8.65 -17.05 33.44
N CYS A 42 9.19 -16.34 32.45
CA CYS A 42 8.53 -16.16 31.15
C CYS A 42 8.58 -17.47 30.33
N ASN A 43 7.44 -18.16 30.22
CA ASN A 43 7.27 -19.36 29.40
C ASN A 43 6.91 -19.04 27.92
N GLY A 44 7.23 -17.82 27.47
CA GLY A 44 6.93 -17.29 26.14
C GLY A 44 8.18 -16.73 25.45
N VAL A 45 8.06 -15.57 24.81
CA VAL A 45 9.22 -14.83 24.27
C VAL A 45 9.57 -13.70 25.23
N LEU A 46 10.76 -13.74 25.81
CA LEU A 46 11.27 -12.70 26.70
C LEU A 46 12.02 -11.66 25.87
N LEU A 47 11.57 -10.41 25.95
CA LEU A 47 12.23 -9.26 25.36
C LEU A 47 12.89 -8.45 26.46
N THR A 48 14.18 -8.13 26.29
CA THR A 48 14.94 -7.33 27.27
C THR A 48 15.68 -6.22 26.55
N TYR A 49 15.73 -5.04 27.16
CA TYR A 49 16.53 -3.90 26.74
C TYR A 49 17.41 -3.45 27.91
N THR A 50 18.71 -3.38 27.68
CA THR A 50 19.72 -2.98 28.66
C THR A 50 20.49 -1.79 28.13
N PHE A 51 20.41 -0.67 28.84
CA PHE A 51 21.22 0.50 28.55
C PHE A 51 22.64 0.32 29.12
N GLU A 52 23.66 0.38 28.27
CA GLU A 52 25.06 0.16 28.69
C GLU A 52 25.72 1.46 29.15
N GLY A 53 25.43 2.58 28.49
CA GLY A 53 26.00 3.87 28.86
C GLY A 53 25.84 4.92 27.78
N ARG A 54 26.14 6.17 28.18
CA ARG A 54 26.23 7.32 27.29
C ARG A 54 27.45 8.18 27.59
N GLU A 55 27.96 8.86 26.58
CA GLU A 55 29.07 9.80 26.69
C GLU A 55 28.69 11.13 26.04
N ARG A 56 29.05 12.25 26.68
CA ARG A 56 28.72 13.58 26.17
C ARG A 56 29.55 13.88 24.93
N ILE A 57 28.89 14.23 23.82
CA ILE A 57 29.57 14.55 22.55
C ILE A 57 29.33 16.01 22.13
N ARG A 58 30.10 16.49 21.15
CA ARG A 58 29.96 17.86 20.63
C ARG A 58 28.74 17.98 19.68
N PRO A 59 28.12 19.17 19.57
CA PRO A 59 28.43 20.40 20.29
C PRO A 59 28.08 20.34 21.77
N PHE A 60 28.87 21.02 22.60
CA PHE A 60 28.55 21.18 24.02
C PHE A 60 27.62 22.37 24.16
N LEU A 61 26.37 22.09 24.54
CA LEU A 61 25.33 23.10 24.68
C LEU A 61 25.25 23.59 26.13
N ASP A 62 24.85 24.84 26.30
CA ASP A 62 24.55 25.42 27.60
C ASP A 62 23.15 24.96 28.06
N PRO A 63 23.04 24.20 29.18
CA PRO A 63 21.76 23.76 29.70
C PRO A 63 20.78 24.89 30.00
N ALA A 64 21.26 26.11 30.26
CA ALA A 64 20.42 27.26 30.56
C ALA A 64 19.66 27.80 29.32
N THR A 65 20.19 27.58 28.12
CA THR A 65 19.60 28.07 26.87
C THR A 65 18.99 26.97 26.01
N GLN A 66 19.48 25.72 26.13
CA GLN A 66 19.09 24.59 25.27
C GLN A 66 18.86 23.30 26.08
N ALA A 67 17.88 23.34 26.99
CA ALA A 67 17.52 22.20 27.84
C ALA A 67 17.16 20.95 27.02
N GLY A 68 17.67 19.78 27.43
CA GLY A 68 17.38 18.49 26.79
C GLY A 68 17.96 18.30 25.38
N SER A 69 18.66 19.30 24.84
CA SER A 69 19.18 19.27 23.46
C SER A 69 20.64 18.82 23.37
N GLN A 70 21.30 18.56 24.50
CA GLN A 70 22.70 18.12 24.52
C GLN A 70 22.80 16.72 23.89
N PRO A 71 23.61 16.53 22.82
CA PRO A 71 23.83 15.22 22.25
C PRO A 71 24.76 14.37 23.12
N TYR A 72 24.41 13.10 23.24
CA TYR A 72 25.22 12.05 23.86
C TYR A 72 25.30 10.85 22.92
N SER A 73 26.49 10.27 22.72
CA SER A 73 26.59 8.95 22.10
C SER A 73 26.10 7.91 23.11
N PHE A 74 25.35 6.89 22.66
CA PHE A 74 24.87 5.83 23.54
C PHE A 74 25.14 4.43 22.99
N ARG A 75 25.18 3.48 23.93
CA ARG A 75 25.25 2.04 23.68
C ARG A 75 24.14 1.33 24.45
N ALA A 76 23.45 0.41 23.80
CA ALA A 76 22.42 -0.41 24.41
C ALA A 76 22.32 -1.77 23.72
N ASN A 77 21.88 -2.79 24.47
CA ASN A 77 21.60 -4.12 23.93
C ASN A 77 20.12 -4.44 24.10
N ALA A 78 19.49 -4.95 23.05
CA ALA A 78 18.17 -5.58 23.13
C ALA A 78 18.28 -7.07 22.84
N THR A 79 17.58 -7.92 23.58
CA THR A 79 17.59 -9.37 23.38
C THR A 79 16.19 -9.90 23.15
N VAL A 80 16.08 -10.87 22.24
CA VAL A 80 14.88 -11.66 22.00
C VAL A 80 15.21 -13.10 22.38
N LEU A 81 14.61 -13.62 23.44
CA LEU A 81 14.81 -14.98 23.93
C LEU A 81 13.52 -15.77 23.79
N ASN A 82 13.54 -16.85 23.00
CA ASN A 82 12.43 -17.78 22.91
C ASN A 82 12.53 -18.84 24.00
N SER A 83 11.69 -18.71 25.02
CA SER A 83 11.52 -19.67 26.12
C SER A 83 10.24 -20.51 25.97
N GLY A 84 9.54 -20.36 24.84
CA GLY A 84 8.25 -20.99 24.58
C GLY A 84 8.33 -22.38 23.95
N VAL A 85 7.16 -22.97 23.71
CA VAL A 85 7.02 -24.30 23.10
C VAL A 85 6.94 -24.28 21.56
N ARG A 86 6.92 -23.09 20.94
CA ARG A 86 6.88 -22.91 19.48
C ARG A 86 8.11 -22.16 18.99
N THR A 87 8.63 -22.56 17.83
CA THR A 87 9.66 -21.79 17.13
C THR A 87 9.13 -20.40 16.81
N LEU A 88 9.97 -19.39 16.94
CA LEU A 88 9.65 -18.01 16.59
C LEU A 88 10.31 -17.66 15.25
N PRO A 89 9.62 -17.85 14.11
CA PRO A 89 10.17 -17.57 12.79
C PRO A 89 10.19 -16.07 12.50
N SER A 90 11.20 -15.60 11.77
CA SER A 90 11.30 -14.24 11.23
C SER A 90 10.94 -13.17 12.25
N TRP A 91 11.51 -13.27 13.45
CA TRP A 91 11.14 -12.42 14.57
C TRP A 91 11.44 -10.96 14.25
N ALA A 92 10.52 -10.08 14.66
CA ALA A 92 10.69 -8.64 14.56
C ALA A 92 10.40 -7.98 15.91
N LEU A 93 11.41 -7.29 16.44
CA LEU A 93 11.38 -6.56 17.69
C LEU A 93 10.90 -5.13 17.45
N LEU A 94 9.91 -4.69 18.22
CA LEU A 94 9.38 -3.33 18.21
C LEU A 94 9.87 -2.58 19.44
N LEU A 95 10.50 -1.43 19.23
CA LEU A 95 11.09 -0.61 20.29
C LEU A 95 10.75 0.86 20.09
N THR A 96 10.21 1.49 21.13
CA THR A 96 9.81 2.91 21.08
C THR A 96 10.80 3.77 21.88
N PHE A 97 11.52 4.60 21.15
CA PHE A 97 12.51 5.56 21.64
C PHE A 97 11.82 6.85 22.14
N ILE A 98 12.46 7.61 23.03
CA ILE A 98 11.83 8.77 23.72
C ILE A 98 12.62 10.07 23.56
N HIS A 99 13.95 9.99 23.49
CA HIS A 99 14.88 11.10 23.59
C HIS A 99 15.45 11.55 22.23
N GLY A 100 14.65 11.44 21.16
CA GLY A 100 15.04 11.85 19.82
C GLY A 100 16.23 11.06 19.26
N GLU A 101 16.31 9.77 19.59
CA GLU A 101 17.45 8.92 19.27
C GLU A 101 17.72 8.86 17.76
N ILE A 102 19.00 8.91 17.40
CA ILE A 102 19.49 8.71 16.03
C ILE A 102 20.39 7.47 16.07
N LEU A 103 19.97 6.40 15.40
CA LEU A 103 20.76 5.18 15.30
C LEU A 103 21.84 5.37 14.23
N VAL A 104 23.10 5.12 14.57
CA VAL A 104 24.23 5.14 13.62
C VAL A 104 24.77 3.74 13.35
N GLY A 105 24.45 2.75 14.20
CA GLY A 105 24.89 1.37 14.05
C GLY A 105 23.90 0.40 14.69
N VAL A 106 23.67 -0.73 14.03
CA VAL A 106 22.89 -1.87 14.54
C VAL A 106 23.66 -3.14 14.20
N ASP A 107 23.88 -4.02 15.17
CA ASP A 107 24.49 -5.33 15.00
C ASP A 107 23.57 -6.41 15.56
N GLY A 108 23.54 -7.60 14.94
CA GLY A 108 22.63 -8.70 15.28
C GLY A 108 21.16 -8.52 14.85
N ALA A 109 20.86 -7.44 14.11
CA ALA A 109 19.60 -7.22 13.42
C ALA A 109 19.76 -6.16 12.32
N VAL A 110 18.71 -6.00 11.51
CA VAL A 110 18.56 -4.88 10.56
C VAL A 110 17.28 -4.10 10.89
N LEU A 111 17.22 -2.82 10.52
CA LEU A 111 15.97 -2.07 10.59
C LEU A 111 14.95 -2.73 9.66
N THR A 112 13.79 -3.14 10.19
CA THR A 112 12.73 -3.77 9.38
C THR A 112 12.23 -2.84 8.28
N SER A 113 12.32 -1.53 8.51
CA SER A 113 11.98 -0.51 7.50
C SER A 113 13.01 -0.40 6.37
N GLY A 114 14.15 -1.09 6.43
CA GLY A 114 15.23 -0.97 5.44
C GLY A 114 15.92 0.40 5.40
N ALA A 115 15.57 1.32 6.31
CA ALA A 115 16.07 2.68 6.30
C ALA A 115 17.60 2.73 6.54
N ASP A 116 18.27 3.65 5.87
CA ASP A 116 19.71 3.82 5.99
C ASP A 116 20.09 4.42 7.34
N LEU A 117 21.26 4.00 7.86
CA LEU A 117 21.88 4.62 9.03
C LEU A 117 22.74 5.82 8.54
N PRO A 118 22.70 7.00 9.18
CA PRO A 118 22.01 7.28 10.45
C PRO A 118 20.49 7.40 10.33
N TYR A 119 19.76 6.66 11.16
CA TYR A 119 18.30 6.61 11.18
C TYR A 119 17.73 7.44 12.34
N ASN A 120 16.92 8.45 12.01
CA ASN A 120 16.22 9.26 13.02
C ASN A 120 14.92 8.56 13.45
N THR A 121 14.84 8.16 14.72
CA THR A 121 13.70 7.38 15.23
C THR A 121 12.41 8.19 15.38
N THR A 122 12.47 9.52 15.19
CA THR A 122 11.32 10.43 15.27
C THR A 122 10.75 10.86 13.92
N ALA A 123 11.41 10.53 12.82
CA ALA A 123 11.00 10.95 11.47
C ALA A 123 9.94 10.03 10.83
N ALA A 124 9.70 8.84 11.39
CA ALA A 124 8.74 7.87 10.88
C ALA A 124 7.30 8.15 11.37
N PRO A 125 6.26 7.82 10.58
CA PRO A 125 4.86 8.04 10.96
C PRO A 125 4.44 7.25 12.22
N THR A 126 5.18 6.20 12.56
CA THR A 126 5.06 5.46 13.82
C THR A 126 6.27 5.76 14.70
N THR A 127 6.06 6.15 15.96
CA THR A 127 7.14 6.41 16.95
C THR A 127 7.93 5.16 17.35
N THR A 128 7.49 3.98 16.90
CA THR A 128 8.11 2.68 17.15
C THR A 128 9.06 2.30 16.02
N THR A 129 10.30 1.98 16.38
CA THR A 129 11.31 1.43 15.47
C THR A 129 11.26 -0.09 15.50
N SER A 130 11.28 -0.71 14.31
CA SER A 130 11.23 -2.17 14.17
C SER A 130 12.58 -2.73 13.71
N PHE A 131 12.99 -3.85 14.31
CA PHE A 131 14.23 -4.57 13.99
C PHE A 131 13.93 -6.02 13.64
N SER A 132 14.48 -6.51 12.54
CA SER A 132 14.36 -7.91 12.11
C SER A 132 15.68 -8.65 12.30
N GLY A 133 15.61 -9.91 12.71
CA GLY A 133 16.79 -10.70 13.02
C GLY A 133 17.75 -10.88 11.84
N TYR A 134 19.04 -10.65 12.08
CA TYR A 134 20.12 -10.90 11.12
C TYR A 134 21.44 -11.18 11.86
N PRO A 135 22.18 -12.26 11.56
CA PRO A 135 21.89 -13.30 10.57
C PRO A 135 20.84 -14.31 11.04
N GLN A 136 20.48 -14.29 12.32
CA GLN A 136 19.55 -15.24 12.93
C GLN A 136 18.11 -14.71 12.90
N THR A 137 17.39 -15.07 11.84
CA THR A 137 16.00 -14.65 11.62
C THR A 137 14.99 -15.45 12.44
N ASP A 138 15.32 -16.69 12.84
CA ASP A 138 14.41 -17.60 13.53
C ASP A 138 15.02 -18.02 14.87
N LEU A 139 14.19 -18.12 15.92
CA LEU A 139 14.59 -18.65 17.22
C LEU A 139 13.90 -19.99 17.48
N LEU A 140 14.68 -21.05 17.65
CA LEU A 140 14.17 -22.38 17.96
C LEU A 140 13.62 -22.45 19.39
N THR A 141 13.03 -23.59 19.77
CA THR A 141 12.53 -23.81 21.13
C THR A 141 13.63 -24.36 22.04
N PRO A 142 13.64 -24.04 23.34
CA PRO A 142 14.56 -24.64 24.30
C PRO A 142 14.39 -26.16 24.39
N ILE A 143 13.19 -26.68 24.11
CA ILE A 143 12.89 -28.12 24.05
C ILE A 143 13.68 -28.79 22.91
N ALA A 144 13.62 -28.22 21.70
CA ALA A 144 14.27 -28.81 20.52
C ALA A 144 15.80 -28.64 20.54
N THR A 145 16.33 -27.68 21.30
CA THR A 145 17.76 -27.34 21.32
C THR A 145 18.47 -27.70 22.61
N ALA A 146 17.80 -28.36 23.56
CA ALA A 146 18.30 -28.61 24.91
C ALA A 146 18.77 -27.33 25.63
N GLY A 147 18.10 -26.20 25.37
CA GLY A 147 18.39 -24.89 25.98
C GLY A 147 19.61 -24.16 25.39
N ASP A 148 20.09 -24.54 24.20
CA ASP A 148 21.21 -23.85 23.54
C ASP A 148 20.85 -22.39 23.19
N LEU A 149 21.35 -21.45 24.00
CA LEU A 149 21.12 -20.00 23.87
C LEU A 149 21.48 -19.47 22.48
N SER A 150 22.49 -20.04 21.81
CA SER A 150 22.88 -19.60 20.46
C SER A 150 21.80 -19.83 19.40
N LYS A 151 20.84 -20.72 19.67
CA LYS A 151 19.75 -21.08 18.76
C LYS A 151 18.39 -20.55 19.18
N ILE A 152 18.25 -20.13 20.44
CA ILE A 152 16.97 -19.68 21.02
C ILE A 152 17.00 -18.21 21.43
N GLN A 153 18.15 -17.54 21.35
CA GLN A 153 18.32 -16.13 21.66
C GLN A 153 18.96 -15.36 20.51
N ALA A 154 18.48 -14.14 20.26
CA ALA A 154 19.16 -13.15 19.45
C ALA A 154 19.47 -11.89 20.27
N THR A 155 20.61 -11.25 19.98
CA THR A 155 21.05 -10.00 20.62
C THR A 155 21.26 -8.92 19.57
N VAL A 156 20.58 -7.80 19.74
CA VAL A 156 20.66 -6.61 18.92
C VAL A 156 21.46 -5.54 19.66
N ARG A 157 22.63 -5.17 19.14
CA ARG A 157 23.46 -4.09 19.70
C ARG A 157 23.16 -2.78 18.98
N LEU A 158 22.85 -1.74 19.75
CA LEU A 158 22.41 -0.44 19.26
C LEU A 158 23.47 0.62 19.59
N TYR A 159 23.86 1.37 18.56
CA TYR A 159 24.79 2.48 18.65
C TYR A 159 24.13 3.72 18.07
N GLY A 160 24.17 4.83 18.79
CA GLY A 160 23.42 6.01 18.40
C GLY A 160 23.84 7.30 19.09
N THR A 161 23.14 8.37 18.73
CA THR A 161 23.10 9.62 19.48
C THR A 161 21.73 9.78 20.12
N LEU A 162 21.66 10.30 21.34
CA LEU A 162 20.41 10.68 22.01
C LEU A 162 20.50 12.11 22.53
N PHE A 163 19.36 12.77 22.67
CA PHE A 163 19.24 14.15 23.13
C PHE A 163 18.52 14.18 24.47
N ALA A 164 19.26 14.45 25.53
CA ALA A 164 18.66 14.36 26.84
C ALA A 164 19.32 15.28 27.88
N GLY A 165 18.70 15.38 29.05
CA GLY A 165 19.16 16.23 30.15
C GLY A 165 20.46 15.73 30.82
N PRO A 166 21.04 16.54 31.73
CA PRO A 166 22.26 16.20 32.46
C PRO A 166 22.10 14.90 33.26
N GLU A 167 23.22 14.31 33.69
CA GLU A 167 23.20 13.16 34.60
C GLU A 167 22.38 13.44 35.86
N PRO A 168 21.64 12.45 36.41
CA PRO A 168 21.80 10.99 36.25
C PRO A 168 20.77 10.30 35.31
N LEU A 169 20.34 10.94 34.22
CA LEU A 169 19.31 10.35 33.33
C LEU A 169 19.77 9.05 32.64
N VAL A 170 19.00 7.98 32.82
CA VAL A 170 19.14 6.69 32.13
C VAL A 170 17.99 6.54 31.12
N PRO A 171 18.24 6.66 29.81
CA PRO A 171 17.21 6.64 28.79
C PRO A 171 16.79 5.18 28.50
N LEU A 172 15.55 4.86 28.89
CA LEU A 172 14.92 3.57 28.64
C LEU A 172 13.78 3.73 27.63
N PRO A 173 13.48 2.72 26.81
CA PRO A 173 12.37 2.77 25.86
C PRO A 173 11.02 2.85 26.58
N SER A 174 10.05 3.50 25.96
CA SER A 174 8.68 3.61 26.48
C SER A 174 7.89 2.32 26.28
N ALA A 175 8.15 1.61 25.18
CA ALA A 175 7.53 0.35 24.84
C ALA A 175 8.54 -0.61 24.17
N LEU A 176 8.32 -1.89 24.44
CA LEU A 176 9.04 -3.05 23.90
C LEU A 176 7.96 -4.10 23.61
N SER A 177 7.90 -4.60 22.38
CA SER A 177 6.93 -5.63 21.99
C SER A 177 7.42 -6.44 20.79
N LEU A 178 6.73 -7.53 20.50
CA LEU A 178 6.96 -8.36 19.32
C LEU A 178 5.96 -7.94 18.22
N ALA A 179 6.41 -7.88 16.96
CA ALA A 179 5.53 -7.53 15.84
C ALA A 179 4.55 -8.65 15.44
N ASP A 180 4.75 -9.87 15.96
CA ASP A 180 3.90 -11.02 15.66
C ASP A 180 2.54 -10.91 16.37
N PRO A 181 1.42 -10.83 15.63
CA PRO A 181 0.08 -10.66 16.22
C PRO A 181 -0.41 -11.89 17.00
N ALA A 182 0.24 -13.06 16.88
CA ALA A 182 -0.09 -14.25 17.67
C ALA A 182 0.30 -14.12 19.15
N TYR A 183 1.18 -13.17 19.47
CA TYR A 183 1.66 -12.91 20.82
C TYR A 183 1.02 -11.68 21.42
N ASN A 184 0.87 -11.68 22.75
CA ASN A 184 0.48 -10.53 23.54
C ASN A 184 1.58 -10.27 24.58
N CYS A 185 2.15 -9.07 24.57
CA CYS A 185 3.23 -8.68 25.48
C CYS A 185 2.66 -8.00 26.70
N SER A 186 3.11 -8.43 27.88
CA SER A 186 2.73 -7.81 29.14
C SER A 186 3.30 -6.39 29.27
N PRO A 187 2.77 -5.55 30.17
CA PRO A 187 3.35 -4.24 30.46
C PRO A 187 4.84 -4.33 30.82
N LEU A 188 5.64 -3.34 30.42
CA LEU A 188 7.08 -3.34 30.66
C LEU A 188 7.37 -3.39 32.16
N THR A 189 8.19 -4.35 32.55
CA THR A 189 8.76 -4.45 33.89
C THR A 189 10.15 -3.81 33.91
N THR A 190 10.41 -2.99 34.94
CA THR A 190 11.75 -2.43 35.17
C THR A 190 12.44 -3.33 36.18
N ALA A 191 13.41 -4.10 35.71
CA ALA A 191 14.08 -5.14 36.52
C ALA A 191 15.32 -4.57 37.24
N ALA A 192 16.02 -3.63 36.60
CA ALA A 192 17.11 -2.84 37.16
C ALA A 192 17.02 -1.37 36.69
N THR A 193 17.80 -0.47 37.29
CA THR A 193 17.81 0.97 36.91
C THR A 193 18.15 1.21 35.44
N THR A 194 18.84 0.29 34.78
CA THR A 194 19.26 0.36 33.38
C THR A 194 18.59 -0.66 32.46
N THR A 195 17.66 -1.48 32.97
CA THR A 195 17.10 -2.60 32.23
C THR A 195 15.58 -2.60 32.26
N ARG A 196 14.96 -2.77 31.10
CA ARG A 196 13.53 -3.07 30.97
C ARG A 196 13.32 -4.40 30.26
N SER A 197 12.28 -5.12 30.65
CA SER A 197 11.89 -6.37 30.02
C SER A 197 10.38 -6.48 29.87
N THR A 198 9.93 -7.34 28.96
CA THR A 198 8.54 -7.78 28.88
C THR A 198 8.49 -9.24 28.43
N CYS A 199 7.47 -9.96 28.90
CA CYS A 199 7.17 -11.31 28.44
C CYS A 199 6.00 -11.27 27.44
N CYS A 200 6.21 -11.85 26.27
CA CYS A 200 5.20 -12.02 25.23
C CYS A 200 4.71 -13.46 25.20
N ALA A 201 3.42 -13.66 25.51
CA ALA A 201 2.79 -14.97 25.55
C ALA A 201 1.83 -15.16 24.37
N LEU A 202 1.67 -16.40 23.91
CA LEU A 202 0.71 -16.74 22.85
C LEU A 202 -0.73 -16.48 23.32
N LYS A 203 -1.57 -15.92 22.44
CA LYS A 203 -2.99 -15.63 22.74
C LYS A 203 -3.84 -16.89 22.96
N SER A 204 -3.48 -18.01 22.32
CA SER A 204 -4.19 -19.30 22.45
C SER A 204 -3.17 -20.44 22.66
N PRO A 205 -3.01 -20.96 23.89
CA PRO A 205 -2.03 -21.99 24.21
C PRO A 205 -2.40 -23.41 23.75
N ASP A 206 -3.69 -23.66 23.46
CA ASP A 206 -4.25 -25.03 23.34
C ASP A 206 -4.19 -25.64 21.93
N GLN A 207 -3.64 -24.94 20.94
CA GLN A 207 -3.31 -25.59 19.66
C GLN A 207 -2.01 -26.38 19.83
N VAL A 208 -2.17 -27.67 20.16
CA VAL A 208 -1.12 -28.68 20.12
C VAL A 208 -0.38 -28.54 18.80
N ALA A 209 0.93 -28.33 18.88
CA ALA A 209 1.81 -28.32 17.74
C ALA A 209 1.53 -29.56 16.89
N ALA A 210 1.13 -29.35 15.63
CA ALA A 210 1.23 -30.41 14.65
C ALA A 210 2.66 -30.95 14.73
N GLU A 211 2.77 -32.25 14.97
CA GLU A 211 4.02 -32.99 14.97
C GLU A 211 4.85 -32.55 13.74
N PRO A 212 6.11 -32.14 13.89
CA PRO A 212 6.92 -31.81 12.72
C PRO A 212 7.07 -33.11 11.93
N PRO A 213 6.66 -33.17 10.64
CA PRO A 213 6.97 -34.33 9.83
C PRO A 213 8.50 -34.46 9.81
N ALA A 214 8.98 -35.62 10.25
CA ALA A 214 10.39 -35.95 10.26
C ALA A 214 10.94 -35.79 8.83
N GLY A 215 11.83 -34.81 8.65
CA GLY A 215 12.62 -34.64 7.43
C GLY A 215 12.09 -33.62 6.42
N SER A 216 12.14 -32.34 6.76
CA SER A 216 12.58 -31.24 5.88
C SER A 216 12.42 -29.91 6.60
N ALA A 217 13.24 -28.92 6.26
CA ALA A 217 13.22 -27.57 6.82
C ALA A 217 11.94 -26.80 6.44
N ALA A 218 10.79 -27.19 6.97
CA ALA A 218 9.52 -26.51 6.74
C ALA A 218 9.44 -25.27 7.64
N ALA A 219 9.66 -24.11 7.04
CA ALA A 219 9.28 -22.84 7.63
C ALA A 219 7.78 -22.86 7.97
N SER A 220 7.42 -22.39 9.16
CA SER A 220 6.03 -22.11 9.55
C SER A 220 5.46 -21.03 8.61
N TYR A 221 4.81 -21.43 7.53
CA TYR A 221 4.15 -20.51 6.59
C TYR A 221 3.00 -19.77 7.29
N LEU A 222 2.89 -18.47 7.02
CA LEU A 222 1.77 -17.65 7.48
C LEU A 222 0.61 -17.75 6.49
N PRO A 223 -0.65 -17.57 6.95
CA PRO A 223 -1.80 -17.57 6.07
C PRO A 223 -1.71 -16.40 5.08
N ARG A 224 -2.21 -16.62 3.87
CA ARG A 224 -2.34 -15.56 2.87
C ARG A 224 -3.35 -14.51 3.35
N VAL A 225 -3.01 -13.24 3.18
CA VAL A 225 -3.77 -12.08 3.66
C VAL A 225 -4.34 -11.34 2.45
N ALA A 226 -5.63 -11.02 2.50
CA ALA A 226 -6.28 -10.20 1.48
C ALA A 226 -5.80 -8.74 1.53
N GLY A 227 -5.87 -8.06 0.40
CA GLY A 227 -5.67 -6.61 0.28
C GLY A 227 -6.40 -6.09 -0.95
N ASP A 228 -6.46 -4.78 -1.13
CA ASP A 228 -7.01 -4.19 -2.37
C ASP A 228 -6.11 -4.48 -3.59
N LEU A 229 -4.80 -4.54 -3.36
CA LEU A 229 -3.82 -5.03 -4.32
C LEU A 229 -2.90 -6.02 -3.60
N VAL A 230 -2.79 -7.23 -4.14
CA VAL A 230 -1.93 -8.29 -3.60
C VAL A 230 -0.75 -8.50 -4.53
N ILE A 231 0.46 -8.41 -4.00
CA ILE A 231 1.69 -8.70 -4.74
C ILE A 231 2.25 -10.03 -4.23
N THR A 232 2.43 -10.98 -5.12
CA THR A 232 3.06 -12.27 -4.82
C THR A 232 4.44 -12.31 -5.45
N TYR A 233 5.45 -12.68 -4.66
CA TYR A 233 6.83 -12.86 -5.07
C TYR A 233 7.18 -14.34 -4.98
N ASP A 234 7.19 -15.02 -6.13
CA ASP A 234 7.41 -16.47 -6.23
C ASP A 234 8.78 -16.76 -6.83
N VAL A 235 9.66 -17.43 -6.07
CA VAL A 235 10.91 -17.94 -6.63
C VAL A 235 10.64 -19.27 -7.31
N LEU A 236 10.66 -19.29 -8.64
CA LEU A 236 10.37 -20.48 -9.44
C LEU A 236 11.58 -21.43 -9.51
N GLN A 237 12.78 -20.87 -9.62
CA GLN A 237 14.01 -21.63 -9.77
C GLN A 237 15.14 -20.97 -8.97
N THR A 238 16.01 -21.77 -8.38
CA THR A 238 17.20 -21.30 -7.67
C THR A 238 18.44 -22.03 -8.16
N HIS A 239 19.42 -21.27 -8.61
CA HIS A 239 20.74 -21.72 -8.97
C HIS A 239 21.71 -21.41 -7.83
N GLU A 240 23.01 -21.55 -8.07
CA GLU A 240 24.03 -21.15 -7.09
C GLU A 240 23.93 -19.64 -6.86
N SER A 241 24.42 -18.83 -7.79
CA SER A 241 24.48 -17.37 -7.66
C SER A 241 23.22 -16.61 -8.10
N THR A 242 22.26 -17.26 -8.77
CA THR A 242 21.04 -16.59 -9.27
C THR A 242 19.78 -17.31 -8.84
N TYR A 243 18.65 -16.62 -8.95
CA TYR A 243 17.32 -17.22 -8.90
C TYR A 243 16.37 -16.52 -9.88
N LEU A 244 15.35 -17.25 -10.34
CA LEU A 244 14.29 -16.73 -11.19
C LEU A 244 13.05 -16.48 -10.32
N ALA A 245 12.59 -15.23 -10.29
CA ALA A 245 11.38 -14.83 -9.60
C ALA A 245 10.26 -14.47 -10.59
N LEU A 246 9.04 -14.89 -10.27
CA LEU A 246 7.80 -14.41 -10.87
C LEU A 246 7.14 -13.48 -9.86
N VAL A 247 6.86 -12.26 -10.30
CA VAL A 247 6.13 -11.26 -9.52
C VAL A 247 4.76 -11.09 -10.13
N THR A 248 3.72 -11.31 -9.33
CA THR A 248 2.32 -11.21 -9.76
C THR A 248 1.62 -10.14 -8.94
N LEU A 249 0.98 -9.19 -9.61
CA LEU A 249 0.13 -8.17 -9.04
C LEU A 249 -1.32 -8.57 -9.32
N GLU A 250 -2.13 -8.70 -8.28
CA GLU A 250 -3.56 -8.97 -8.37
C GLU A 250 -4.36 -7.81 -7.79
N ASN A 251 -5.21 -7.20 -8.61
CA ASN A 251 -6.14 -6.16 -8.18
C ASN A 251 -7.44 -6.80 -7.67
N ASP A 252 -7.54 -6.84 -6.35
CA ASP A 252 -8.68 -7.35 -5.58
C ASP A 252 -9.64 -6.23 -5.16
N ALA A 253 -9.34 -4.97 -5.50
CA ALA A 253 -10.21 -3.84 -5.22
C ALA A 253 -11.56 -4.04 -5.92
N PRO A 254 -12.71 -3.90 -5.22
CA PRO A 254 -14.02 -4.18 -5.81
C PRO A 254 -14.35 -3.33 -7.05
N MET A 255 -13.93 -2.07 -7.03
CA MET A 255 -14.18 -1.08 -8.08
C MET A 255 -12.92 -0.30 -8.47
N GLY A 256 -11.80 -0.47 -7.75
CA GLY A 256 -10.57 0.28 -8.00
C GLY A 256 -9.87 -0.20 -9.27
N ARG A 257 -9.42 0.75 -10.09
CA ARG A 257 -8.56 0.49 -11.24
C ARG A 257 -7.17 1.07 -10.95
N LEU A 258 -6.15 0.42 -11.48
CA LEU A 258 -4.79 0.94 -11.47
C LEU A 258 -4.27 1.01 -12.91
N ASP A 259 -4.01 2.21 -13.41
CA ASP A 259 -3.49 2.46 -14.75
C ASP A 259 -2.03 2.90 -14.71
N GLY A 260 -1.22 2.30 -15.59
CA GLY A 260 0.20 2.59 -15.66
C GLY A 260 0.92 2.23 -14.36
N TRP A 261 0.64 1.05 -13.80
CA TRP A 261 1.28 0.63 -12.56
C TRP A 261 2.80 0.72 -12.66
N GLU A 262 3.40 1.26 -11.62
CA GLU A 262 4.84 1.29 -11.41
C GLU A 262 5.11 0.68 -10.04
N LEU A 263 5.86 -0.41 -10.04
CA LEU A 263 6.21 -1.16 -8.84
C LEU A 263 7.65 -0.87 -8.46
N SER A 264 7.88 -0.52 -7.21
CA SER A 264 9.21 -0.40 -6.63
C SER A 264 9.33 -1.24 -5.37
N TRP A 265 10.55 -1.63 -5.05
CA TRP A 265 10.89 -2.36 -3.83
C TRP A 265 12.32 -2.01 -3.42
N GLU A 266 12.81 -2.61 -2.34
CA GLU A 266 14.16 -2.39 -1.85
C GLU A 266 14.91 -3.69 -1.61
N TRP A 267 16.07 -3.82 -2.26
CA TRP A 267 17.02 -4.90 -2.01
C TRP A 267 17.68 -4.72 -0.64
N GLN A 268 17.59 -5.76 0.20
CA GLN A 268 18.12 -5.74 1.57
C GLN A 268 19.51 -6.38 1.68
N ARG A 269 19.92 -7.17 0.68
CA ARG A 269 21.13 -7.99 0.73
C ARG A 269 22.06 -7.74 -0.45
N GLY A 270 21.88 -6.63 -1.16
CA GLY A 270 22.73 -6.22 -2.27
C GLY A 270 22.46 -6.97 -3.58
N GLU A 271 21.30 -7.62 -3.68
CA GLU A 271 20.83 -8.25 -4.91
C GLU A 271 20.69 -7.25 -6.05
N PHE A 272 20.73 -7.74 -7.29
CA PHE A 272 20.55 -6.92 -8.49
C PHE A 272 19.90 -7.71 -9.62
N VAL A 273 19.24 -6.99 -10.53
CA VAL A 273 18.44 -7.59 -11.61
C VAL A 273 19.31 -7.80 -12.84
N ASN A 274 19.46 -9.06 -13.26
CA ASN A 274 20.17 -9.40 -14.48
C ASN A 274 19.32 -9.17 -15.72
N THR A 275 18.14 -9.80 -15.76
CA THR A 275 17.21 -9.72 -16.89
C THR A 275 15.77 -9.70 -16.39
N MET A 276 14.85 -9.19 -17.22
CA MET A 276 13.43 -9.09 -16.90
C MET A 276 12.58 -9.35 -18.14
N ARG A 277 11.42 -9.97 -17.95
CA ARG A 277 10.40 -10.25 -18.96
C ARG A 277 9.02 -9.90 -18.41
N GLY A 278 8.14 -9.31 -19.22
CA GLY A 278 6.81 -8.85 -18.84
C GLY A 278 6.77 -7.43 -18.29
N ALA A 279 7.87 -6.93 -17.73
CA ALA A 279 8.05 -5.56 -17.25
C ALA A 279 9.44 -5.03 -17.61
N TYR A 280 9.67 -3.74 -17.38
CA TYR A 280 10.95 -3.09 -17.64
C TYR A 280 11.28 -2.04 -16.58
N PRO A 281 12.56 -1.88 -16.17
CA PRO A 281 12.93 -0.83 -15.23
C PRO A 281 12.84 0.56 -15.86
N ARG A 282 12.51 1.57 -15.05
CA ARG A 282 12.55 2.98 -15.44
C ARG A 282 13.95 3.44 -15.83
N LYS A 283 14.97 2.92 -15.16
CA LYS A 283 16.38 3.24 -15.41
C LYS A 283 17.15 1.95 -15.67
N VAL A 284 17.87 1.92 -16.78
CA VAL A 284 18.81 0.84 -17.12
C VAL A 284 20.21 1.38 -16.87
N ASP A 285 20.81 0.96 -15.76
CA ASP A 285 22.11 1.44 -15.31
C ASP A 285 22.83 0.35 -14.52
N ALA A 286 23.98 -0.07 -15.03
CA ALA A 286 24.83 -1.07 -14.42
C ALA A 286 26.01 -0.48 -13.62
N SER A 287 26.18 0.85 -13.62
CA SER A 287 27.35 1.51 -13.05
C SER A 287 27.49 1.27 -11.55
N GLU A 288 26.39 1.28 -10.79
CA GLU A 288 26.40 1.02 -9.35
C GLU A 288 26.88 -0.39 -9.01
N CYS A 289 26.48 -1.43 -9.76
CA CYS A 289 27.02 -2.76 -9.54
C CYS A 289 28.49 -2.84 -9.97
N LEU A 290 28.82 -2.31 -11.15
CA LEU A 290 30.14 -2.45 -11.75
C LEU A 290 31.25 -1.91 -10.83
N PHE A 291 31.03 -0.75 -10.20
CA PHE A 291 31.98 -0.15 -9.27
C PHE A 291 31.67 -0.44 -7.79
N GLY A 292 30.58 -1.16 -7.52
CA GLY A 292 30.10 -1.52 -6.20
C GLY A 292 30.61 -2.88 -5.68
N PRO A 293 30.07 -3.35 -4.54
CA PRO A 293 30.42 -4.66 -3.98
C PRO A 293 30.08 -5.82 -4.93
N GLN A 294 29.08 -5.65 -5.79
CA GLN A 294 28.66 -6.64 -6.79
C GLN A 294 29.79 -6.90 -7.80
N GLY A 295 30.37 -5.85 -8.39
CA GLY A 295 31.47 -5.95 -9.35
C GLY A 295 32.79 -6.41 -8.74
N GLN A 296 32.99 -6.16 -7.45
CA GLN A 296 34.14 -6.71 -6.71
C GLN A 296 34.02 -8.22 -6.49
N TYR A 297 32.79 -8.71 -6.26
CA TYR A 297 32.52 -10.11 -6.00
C TYR A 297 32.41 -10.94 -7.29
N TYR A 298 31.55 -10.52 -8.22
CA TYR A 298 31.33 -11.20 -9.49
C TYR A 298 32.31 -10.72 -10.55
N LYS A 299 33.44 -11.41 -10.69
CA LYS A 299 34.50 -11.02 -11.64
C LYS A 299 34.27 -11.52 -13.07
N ASP A 300 33.49 -12.59 -13.23
CA ASP A 300 33.33 -13.31 -14.49
C ASP A 300 32.03 -12.95 -15.23
N ILE A 301 31.24 -12.02 -14.71
CA ILE A 301 29.98 -11.59 -15.34
C ILE A 301 30.18 -10.33 -16.19
N ASP A 302 29.45 -10.27 -17.30
CA ASP A 302 29.42 -9.11 -18.17
C ASP A 302 28.39 -8.09 -17.66
N PHE A 303 28.84 -7.17 -16.81
CA PHE A 303 27.99 -6.11 -16.24
C PHE A 303 27.34 -5.21 -17.28
N SER A 304 27.83 -5.16 -18.53
CA SER A 304 27.18 -4.37 -19.58
C SER A 304 25.79 -4.92 -19.97
N LYS A 305 25.50 -6.17 -19.61
CA LYS A 305 24.21 -6.85 -19.85
C LYS A 305 23.30 -6.86 -18.63
N VAL A 306 23.78 -6.40 -17.47
CA VAL A 306 22.98 -6.31 -16.25
C VAL A 306 21.94 -5.22 -16.42
N LEU A 307 20.68 -5.57 -16.16
CA LEU A 307 19.56 -4.71 -16.46
C LEU A 307 19.37 -3.57 -15.45
N ASN A 308 19.48 -3.84 -14.15
CA ASN A 308 19.33 -2.80 -13.13
C ASN A 308 20.10 -3.13 -11.84
N CYS A 309 20.81 -2.12 -11.34
CA CYS A 309 21.66 -2.18 -10.15
C CYS A 309 21.19 -1.31 -9.00
N GLU A 310 20.09 -0.58 -9.17
CA GLU A 310 19.60 0.33 -8.16
C GLU A 310 19.13 -0.48 -6.95
N ARG A 311 19.48 -0.03 -5.75
CA ARG A 311 18.99 -0.65 -4.51
C ARG A 311 17.46 -0.57 -4.40
N ARG A 312 16.86 0.45 -4.99
CA ARG A 312 15.41 0.66 -5.04
C ARG A 312 14.94 0.79 -6.49
N PRO A 313 14.84 -0.33 -7.25
CA PRO A 313 14.39 -0.28 -8.63
C PRO A 313 12.92 0.15 -8.70
N ALA A 314 12.55 0.84 -9.77
CA ALA A 314 11.17 1.08 -10.16
C ALA A 314 10.94 0.47 -11.55
N VAL A 315 9.92 -0.38 -11.66
CA VAL A 315 9.61 -1.12 -12.89
C VAL A 315 8.16 -0.88 -13.30
N PHE A 316 7.91 -0.93 -14.60
CA PHE A 316 6.60 -0.70 -15.17
C PHE A 316 6.30 -1.77 -16.23
N ASP A 317 5.02 -1.99 -16.50
CA ASP A 317 4.57 -2.96 -17.51
C ASP A 317 4.95 -2.53 -18.93
N LEU A 318 5.08 -3.51 -19.80
CA LEU A 318 5.38 -3.28 -21.21
C LEU A 318 4.13 -2.86 -22.00
N PRO A 319 4.30 -2.22 -23.16
CA PRO A 319 3.18 -1.86 -24.02
C PRO A 319 2.66 -3.09 -24.81
N PRO A 320 1.39 -3.10 -25.26
CA PRO A 320 0.77 -4.25 -25.94
C PRO A 320 1.54 -4.79 -27.14
N GLU A 321 2.27 -3.94 -27.85
CA GLU A 321 3.09 -4.30 -29.01
C GLU A 321 4.24 -5.25 -28.64
N ARG A 322 4.64 -5.29 -27.36
CA ARG A 322 5.71 -6.15 -26.85
C ARG A 322 5.23 -7.50 -26.31
N ARG A 323 3.91 -7.76 -26.30
CA ARG A 323 3.35 -9.01 -25.76
C ARG A 323 3.93 -10.27 -26.41
N GLN A 324 4.17 -10.25 -27.72
CA GLN A 324 4.71 -11.39 -28.48
C GLN A 324 6.25 -11.39 -28.58
N ASP A 325 6.93 -10.41 -27.98
CA ASP A 325 8.39 -10.33 -27.96
C ASP A 325 8.97 -11.46 -27.11
N VAL A 326 9.77 -12.34 -27.71
CA VAL A 326 10.36 -13.50 -27.03
C VAL A 326 11.37 -13.07 -25.96
N SER A 327 12.03 -11.93 -26.16
CA SER A 327 13.11 -11.45 -25.30
C SER A 327 12.61 -10.64 -24.11
N MET A 328 11.53 -9.88 -24.28
CA MET A 328 11.00 -8.97 -23.26
C MET A 328 9.58 -9.31 -22.81
N GLY A 329 8.76 -9.96 -23.64
CA GLY A 329 7.37 -10.30 -23.35
C GLY A 329 7.17 -11.80 -23.12
N GLN A 330 6.07 -12.32 -23.68
CA GLN A 330 5.63 -13.71 -23.53
C GLN A 330 5.51 -14.18 -22.06
N ILE A 331 5.05 -13.28 -21.19
CA ILE A 331 4.61 -13.63 -19.83
C ILE A 331 3.08 -13.58 -19.83
N GLU A 332 2.44 -14.52 -19.13
CA GLU A 332 0.98 -14.47 -18.97
C GLU A 332 0.59 -13.19 -18.21
N HIS A 333 -0.57 -12.62 -18.52
CA HIS A 333 -1.07 -11.40 -17.89
C HIS A 333 -0.29 -10.08 -18.10
N CYS A 334 0.87 -10.08 -18.78
CA CYS A 334 1.46 -8.88 -19.42
C CYS A 334 0.92 -8.74 -20.88
N CYS A 335 1.25 -7.77 -21.73
CA CYS A 335 1.82 -6.44 -21.57
C CYS A 335 0.67 -5.46 -21.88
N ARG A 336 0.25 -4.64 -20.93
CA ARG A 336 -1.00 -3.86 -21.01
C ARG A 336 -0.80 -2.40 -20.60
N ASN A 337 0.39 -1.83 -20.81
CA ASN A 337 0.73 -0.48 -20.34
C ASN A 337 0.45 -0.26 -18.85
N GLY A 338 0.42 -1.34 -18.06
CA GLY A 338 0.21 -1.28 -16.63
C GLY A 338 -1.24 -1.09 -16.21
N THR A 339 -2.20 -1.41 -17.08
CA THR A 339 -3.63 -1.43 -16.71
C THR A 339 -3.99 -2.71 -15.96
N LEU A 340 -4.48 -2.52 -14.73
CA LEU A 340 -5.03 -3.52 -13.84
C LEU A 340 -6.48 -3.16 -13.50
N LEU A 341 -7.42 -3.92 -14.06
CA LEU A 341 -8.85 -3.74 -13.82
C LEU A 341 -9.30 -4.44 -12.53
N PRO A 342 -10.41 -4.04 -11.90
CA PRO A 342 -10.95 -4.78 -10.76
C PRO A 342 -11.41 -6.19 -11.18
N LYS A 343 -11.36 -7.19 -10.28
CA LYS A 343 -11.87 -8.56 -10.56
C LYS A 343 -13.33 -8.62 -11.00
N SER A 344 -14.13 -7.61 -10.62
CA SER A 344 -15.51 -7.45 -11.06
C SER A 344 -15.65 -7.16 -12.56
N MET A 345 -14.57 -6.74 -13.24
CA MET A 345 -14.52 -6.52 -14.68
C MET A 345 -14.20 -7.81 -15.45
N GLY A 346 -15.21 -8.31 -16.17
CA GLY A 346 -15.03 -9.45 -17.09
C GLY A 346 -14.87 -10.77 -16.35
N ASP A 347 -13.84 -11.54 -16.72
CA ASP A 347 -13.51 -12.85 -16.17
C ASP A 347 -12.36 -12.81 -15.15
N GLY A 348 -11.91 -11.61 -14.76
CA GLY A 348 -10.78 -11.40 -13.84
C GLY A 348 -9.40 -11.57 -14.49
N THR A 349 -9.28 -11.99 -15.75
CA THR A 349 -7.97 -12.12 -16.41
C THR A 349 -7.22 -10.79 -16.52
N GLN A 350 -7.97 -9.70 -16.57
CA GLN A 350 -7.47 -8.33 -16.66
C GLN A 350 -7.12 -7.71 -15.31
N SER A 351 -7.43 -8.37 -14.20
CA SER A 351 -7.07 -7.93 -12.84
C SER A 351 -5.72 -8.44 -12.37
N VAL A 352 -5.02 -9.21 -13.20
CA VAL A 352 -3.72 -9.79 -12.88
C VAL A 352 -2.67 -9.20 -13.82
N SER A 353 -1.49 -8.87 -13.32
CA SER A 353 -0.33 -8.50 -14.13
C SER A 353 0.87 -9.24 -13.58
N ALA A 354 1.73 -9.78 -14.45
CA ALA A 354 2.87 -10.55 -14.01
C ALA A 354 4.12 -10.27 -14.83
N PHE A 355 5.26 -10.36 -14.18
CA PHE A 355 6.56 -10.27 -14.83
C PHE A 355 7.56 -11.20 -14.14
N GLN A 356 8.56 -11.65 -14.89
CA GLN A 356 9.64 -12.47 -14.39
C GLN A 356 10.93 -11.68 -14.37
N MET A 357 11.78 -11.96 -13.38
CA MET A 357 13.13 -11.42 -13.33
C MET A 357 14.13 -12.44 -12.83
N GLU A 358 15.31 -12.41 -13.43
CA GLU A 358 16.48 -13.15 -12.96
C GLU A 358 17.31 -12.24 -12.07
N VAL A 359 17.56 -12.70 -10.84
CA VAL A 359 18.21 -11.91 -9.79
C VAL A 359 19.50 -12.59 -9.35
N TYR A 360 20.57 -11.81 -9.24
CA TYR A 360 21.82 -12.26 -8.62
C TYR A 360 21.78 -12.10 -7.10
N LYS A 361 22.23 -13.14 -6.40
CA LYS A 361 22.41 -13.16 -4.94
C LYS A 361 23.74 -12.50 -4.56
N MET A 362 23.92 -12.14 -3.31
CA MET A 362 25.20 -11.67 -2.78
C MET A 362 25.57 -12.42 -1.49
N PRO A 363 26.87 -12.51 -1.13
CA PRO A 363 27.28 -13.16 0.11
C PRO A 363 26.62 -12.51 1.34
N PRO A 364 26.21 -13.31 2.35
CA PRO A 364 26.47 -14.74 2.54
C PRO A 364 25.51 -15.70 1.80
N ASP A 365 24.55 -15.17 1.04
CA ASP A 365 23.39 -15.92 0.53
C ASP A 365 23.59 -16.54 -0.87
N VAL A 366 24.83 -16.68 -1.33
CA VAL A 366 25.17 -17.19 -2.69
C VAL A 366 25.06 -18.71 -2.80
N ASN A 367 25.03 -19.45 -1.69
CA ASN A 367 24.94 -20.91 -1.76
C ASN A 367 23.55 -21.36 -2.23
N ARG A 368 23.43 -22.45 -3.01
CA ARG A 368 22.11 -22.96 -3.44
C ARG A 368 21.18 -23.32 -2.27
N THR A 369 21.78 -23.74 -1.14
CA THR A 369 21.11 -24.07 0.11
C THR A 369 20.90 -22.86 1.03
N SER A 370 21.32 -21.67 0.62
CA SER A 370 21.04 -20.45 1.37
C SER A 370 19.53 -20.25 1.43
N ARG A 371 19.07 -19.68 2.54
CA ARG A 371 17.67 -19.30 2.67
C ARG A 371 17.40 -18.15 1.71
N LEU A 372 16.34 -18.28 0.91
CA LEU A 372 15.90 -17.21 0.03
C LEU A 372 15.18 -16.12 0.84
N HIS A 373 15.30 -14.88 0.37
CA HIS A 373 14.68 -13.70 0.98
C HIS A 373 13.97 -12.89 -0.11
N ALA A 374 12.76 -12.43 0.18
CA ALA A 374 12.09 -11.44 -0.67
C ALA A 374 12.66 -10.03 -0.41
N PRO A 375 12.63 -9.14 -1.41
CA PRO A 375 12.89 -7.73 -1.19
C PRO A 375 11.86 -7.11 -0.25
N ALA A 376 12.17 -5.97 0.33
CA ALA A 376 11.31 -5.28 1.30
C ALA A 376 10.72 -3.98 0.71
N ASN A 377 9.87 -3.31 1.49
CA ASN A 377 9.40 -1.95 1.20
C ASN A 377 8.77 -1.77 -0.19
N PHE A 378 7.91 -2.70 -0.59
CA PHE A 378 7.18 -2.57 -1.84
C PHE A 378 6.34 -1.29 -1.85
N ARG A 379 6.32 -0.60 -2.99
CA ARG A 379 5.44 0.53 -3.25
C ARG A 379 4.91 0.43 -4.66
N VAL A 380 3.62 0.63 -4.80
CA VAL A 380 2.93 0.69 -6.08
C VAL A 380 2.39 2.11 -6.28
N THR A 381 2.67 2.66 -7.44
CA THR A 381 2.08 3.92 -7.91
C THR A 381 1.44 3.67 -9.27
N GLY A 382 0.66 4.64 -9.75
CA GLY A 382 0.12 4.58 -11.10
C GLY A 382 0.32 5.91 -11.83
N ALA A 383 0.25 5.87 -13.16
CA ALA A 383 0.57 7.01 -14.02
C ALA A 383 -0.53 8.09 -14.06
N SER A 384 -1.79 7.71 -13.87
CA SER A 384 -2.94 8.62 -13.87
C SER A 384 -3.17 9.25 -12.49
N THR A 385 -3.64 10.50 -12.49
CA THR A 385 -4.15 11.17 -11.28
C THR A 385 -5.42 10.51 -10.75
N LEU A 386 -6.12 9.68 -11.53
CA LEU A 386 -7.28 8.89 -11.12
C LEU A 386 -6.92 7.65 -10.28
N ASN A 387 -5.63 7.31 -10.20
CA ASN A 387 -5.22 6.13 -9.46
C ASN A 387 -5.37 6.34 -7.95
N PRO A 388 -5.80 5.30 -7.21
CA PRO A 388 -5.78 5.35 -5.76
C PRO A 388 -4.34 5.28 -5.23
N GLU A 389 -4.12 5.94 -4.10
CA GLU A 389 -2.87 5.78 -3.34
C GLU A 389 -2.91 4.45 -2.57
N HIS A 390 -1.79 3.72 -2.57
CA HIS A 390 -1.70 2.42 -1.91
C HIS A 390 -0.64 2.46 -0.80
N ALA A 391 -0.97 1.87 0.34
CA ALA A 391 -0.03 1.56 1.41
C ALA A 391 0.21 0.05 1.46
N CYS A 392 1.44 -0.37 1.21
CA CYS A 392 1.85 -1.77 1.22
C CYS A 392 2.49 -2.17 2.56
N GLY A 393 2.18 -3.39 3.00
CA GLY A 393 2.83 -4.05 4.13
C GLY A 393 4.22 -4.60 3.78
N GLN A 394 4.85 -5.25 4.76
CA GLN A 394 6.08 -6.01 4.54
C GLN A 394 5.77 -7.39 3.93
N PRO A 395 6.70 -7.99 3.17
CA PRO A 395 6.52 -9.32 2.60
C PRO A 395 6.44 -10.39 3.68
N VAL A 396 5.39 -11.21 3.60
CA VAL A 396 5.14 -12.30 4.55
C VAL A 396 5.39 -13.64 3.87
N PRO A 397 6.18 -14.57 4.45
CA PRO A 397 6.38 -15.89 3.88
C PRO A 397 5.08 -16.72 3.96
N VAL A 398 4.62 -17.21 2.80
CA VAL A 398 3.37 -17.96 2.65
C VAL A 398 3.64 -19.34 2.07
N SER A 399 2.64 -20.22 2.06
CA SER A 399 2.74 -21.53 1.42
C SER A 399 3.13 -21.37 -0.05
N PRO A 400 4.02 -22.23 -0.60
CA PRO A 400 4.43 -22.13 -1.99
C PRO A 400 3.26 -22.05 -2.96
N SER A 401 3.33 -21.13 -3.92
CA SER A 401 2.33 -21.03 -4.98
C SER A 401 2.40 -22.24 -5.92
N GLU A 402 1.25 -22.68 -6.42
CA GLU A 402 1.14 -23.81 -7.34
C GLU A 402 0.89 -23.31 -8.76
N PHE A 403 1.59 -23.89 -9.73
CA PHE A 403 1.48 -23.55 -11.14
C PHE A 403 1.12 -24.80 -11.94
N PRO A 404 0.21 -24.71 -12.93
CA PRO A 404 -0.12 -25.83 -13.80
C PRO A 404 1.10 -26.25 -14.62
N ASP A 405 1.22 -27.56 -14.89
CA ASP A 405 2.32 -28.09 -15.68
C ASP A 405 2.33 -27.47 -17.10
N PRO A 406 3.45 -26.87 -17.57
CA PRO A 406 3.54 -26.25 -18.89
C PRO A 406 3.29 -27.20 -20.06
N SER A 407 3.46 -28.52 -19.87
CA SER A 407 3.19 -29.55 -20.89
C SER A 407 1.71 -29.93 -21.01
N GLY A 408 0.85 -29.40 -20.14
CA GLY A 408 -0.59 -29.70 -20.12
C GLY A 408 -0.94 -31.03 -19.43
N LEU A 409 0.02 -31.63 -18.72
CA LEU A 409 -0.23 -32.78 -17.84
C LEU A 409 -1.03 -32.34 -16.61
N ASP A 410 -1.82 -33.27 -16.05
CA ASP A 410 -2.59 -33.05 -14.82
C ASP A 410 -1.66 -33.14 -13.59
N SER A 411 -0.75 -32.16 -13.49
CA SER A 411 0.24 -32.01 -12.43
C SER A 411 0.47 -30.53 -12.15
N THR A 412 0.91 -30.23 -10.92
CA THR A 412 1.26 -28.87 -10.50
C THR A 412 2.72 -28.81 -10.08
N THR A 413 3.39 -27.74 -10.48
CA THR A 413 4.73 -27.39 -10.03
C THR A 413 4.63 -26.34 -8.92
N LEU A 414 5.39 -26.52 -7.84
CA LEU A 414 5.42 -25.60 -6.71
C LEU A 414 6.57 -24.59 -6.85
N ALA A 415 6.33 -23.35 -6.42
CA ALA A 415 7.42 -22.40 -6.18
C ALA A 415 8.42 -22.97 -5.15
N VAL A 416 9.69 -22.58 -5.26
CA VAL A 416 10.72 -22.89 -4.25
C VAL A 416 10.42 -22.16 -2.94
N ALA A 417 9.99 -20.89 -3.05
CA ALA A 417 9.57 -20.07 -1.93
C ALA A 417 8.65 -18.95 -2.41
N SER A 418 7.68 -18.58 -1.57
CA SER A 418 6.65 -17.59 -1.89
C SER A 418 6.50 -16.58 -0.77
N TRP A 419 6.41 -15.31 -1.13
CA TRP A 419 6.04 -14.23 -0.23
C TRP A 419 4.85 -13.47 -0.77
N GLN A 420 4.04 -12.95 0.14
CA GLN A 420 2.90 -12.12 -0.19
C GLN A 420 3.02 -10.76 0.48
N VAL A 421 2.70 -9.72 -0.27
CA VAL A 421 2.57 -8.34 0.19
C VAL A 421 1.13 -7.92 -0.04
N SER A 422 0.46 -7.51 1.03
CA SER A 422 -0.87 -6.90 0.96
C SER A 422 -0.73 -5.38 0.90
N CYS A 423 -1.30 -4.77 -0.13
CA CYS A 423 -1.40 -3.33 -0.29
C CYS A 423 -2.87 -2.92 -0.23
N ASN A 424 -3.17 -1.90 0.57
CA ASN A 424 -4.52 -1.36 0.69
C ASN A 424 -4.58 0.07 0.20
N ILE A 425 -5.72 0.45 -0.36
CA ILE A 425 -5.98 1.82 -0.77
C ILE A 425 -6.04 2.68 0.49
N THR A 426 -5.22 3.72 0.56
CA THR A 426 -5.29 4.67 1.65
C THR A 426 -6.51 5.54 1.45
N MET A 427 -7.59 5.22 2.17
CA MET A 427 -8.70 6.16 2.36
C MET A 427 -8.13 7.40 3.04
N ASP A 428 -8.39 8.59 2.47
CA ASP A 428 -7.95 9.84 3.04
C ASP A 428 -8.23 9.86 4.55
N ASP A 429 -7.16 10.00 5.32
CA ASP A 429 -7.23 10.25 6.74
C ASP A 429 -8.21 11.39 6.96
N THR A 430 -9.22 11.20 7.81
CA THR A 430 -10.21 12.24 8.19
C THR A 430 -9.58 13.55 8.70
N SER A 431 -8.26 13.57 8.93
CA SER A 431 -7.45 14.74 9.25
C SER A 431 -6.92 15.55 8.03
N LYS A 432 -6.97 15.01 6.81
CA LYS A 432 -6.60 15.67 5.55
C LYS A 432 -7.85 15.96 4.71
N PRO A 433 -7.90 17.07 3.94
CA PRO A 433 -9.00 17.30 3.01
C PRO A 433 -9.04 16.16 2.00
N SER A 434 -10.20 15.49 1.87
CA SER A 434 -10.38 14.41 0.89
C SER A 434 -9.98 14.90 -0.50
N LYS A 435 -9.22 14.10 -1.24
CA LYS A 435 -8.93 14.34 -2.65
C LYS A 435 -10.26 14.66 -3.36
N PRO A 436 -10.35 15.78 -4.10
CA PRO A 436 -11.58 16.12 -4.79
C PRO A 436 -11.90 15.00 -5.80
N PRO A 437 -13.19 14.67 -6.00
CA PRO A 437 -13.58 13.71 -7.03
C PRO A 437 -13.01 14.14 -8.38
N GLN A 438 -12.78 13.22 -9.31
CA GLN A 438 -12.18 13.55 -10.61
C GLN A 438 -13.20 13.57 -11.75
N CYS A 439 -14.44 13.18 -11.46
CA CYS A 439 -15.56 13.21 -12.39
C CYS A 439 -16.78 13.94 -11.81
N CYS A 440 -17.59 14.52 -12.71
CA CYS A 440 -18.83 15.18 -12.34
C CYS A 440 -20.04 14.65 -13.11
N VAL A 441 -21.22 14.75 -12.48
CA VAL A 441 -22.50 14.39 -13.11
C VAL A 441 -23.31 15.65 -13.43
N SER A 442 -24.05 15.62 -14.52
CA SER A 442 -25.06 16.61 -14.88
C SER A 442 -26.40 15.93 -15.16
N PHE A 443 -27.49 16.60 -14.80
CA PHE A 443 -28.85 16.09 -14.98
C PHE A 443 -29.63 16.89 -16.01
N SER A 444 -30.39 16.18 -16.83
CA SER A 444 -31.33 16.76 -17.77
C SER A 444 -32.53 15.84 -17.97
N SER A 445 -33.59 16.34 -18.58
CA SER A 445 -34.79 15.55 -18.86
C SER A 445 -35.43 15.99 -20.17
N PHE A 446 -36.27 15.14 -20.75
CA PHE A 446 -37.00 15.42 -22.00
C PHE A 446 -37.97 16.60 -21.91
N ASN A 447 -38.20 17.11 -20.70
CA ASN A 447 -39.22 18.10 -20.38
C ASN A 447 -38.65 19.34 -19.68
N ASP A 448 -37.33 19.42 -19.55
CA ASP A 448 -36.59 20.61 -19.15
C ASP A 448 -35.60 20.94 -20.27
N GLU A 449 -35.66 22.16 -20.78
CA GLU A 449 -34.75 22.61 -21.84
C GLU A 449 -33.35 22.96 -21.32
N SER A 450 -33.13 22.85 -20.01
CA SER A 450 -31.86 23.12 -19.36
C SER A 450 -31.19 21.86 -18.83
N VAL A 451 -29.89 22.00 -18.54
CA VAL A 451 -29.07 21.00 -17.87
C VAL A 451 -28.63 21.57 -16.54
N ILE A 452 -28.76 20.76 -15.49
CA ILE A 452 -28.24 21.06 -14.16
C ILE A 452 -26.85 20.44 -14.04
N PRO A 453 -25.77 21.24 -14.01
CA PRO A 453 -24.43 20.73 -13.79
C PRO A 453 -24.20 20.33 -12.32
N CYS A 454 -23.06 19.70 -12.05
CA CYS A 454 -22.57 19.51 -10.69
C CYS A 454 -22.20 20.86 -10.04
N ASN A 455 -21.77 20.80 -8.78
CA ASN A 455 -21.31 21.98 -8.06
C ASN A 455 -20.05 22.61 -8.67
N THR A 456 -19.88 23.90 -8.40
CA THR A 456 -18.64 24.63 -8.70
C THR A 456 -17.48 24.01 -7.95
N CYS A 457 -16.31 23.97 -8.60
CA CYS A 457 -15.10 23.36 -8.09
C CYS A 457 -15.27 21.91 -7.61
N ALA A 458 -16.17 21.14 -8.23
CA ALA A 458 -16.38 19.73 -7.88
C ALA A 458 -15.06 18.94 -7.82
N CYS A 459 -14.18 19.14 -8.81
CA CYS A 459 -12.89 18.47 -8.93
C CYS A 459 -11.70 19.35 -8.50
N GLY A 460 -11.97 20.41 -7.72
CA GLY A 460 -10.98 21.38 -7.25
C GLY A 460 -11.22 22.79 -7.79
N CYS A 461 -10.69 23.79 -7.09
CA CYS A 461 -10.74 25.19 -7.53
C CYS A 461 -9.39 25.63 -8.12
N PRO A 462 -9.39 26.59 -9.06
CA PRO A 462 -8.16 27.24 -9.49
C PRO A 462 -7.46 27.97 -8.31
N ALA A 463 -6.18 27.69 -8.08
CA ALA A 463 -5.29 28.47 -7.20
C ALA A 463 -4.88 29.80 -7.90
N PRO A 464 -4.42 30.86 -7.21
CA PRO A 464 -4.97 32.20 -7.41
C PRO A 464 -4.73 32.85 -8.79
N ALA A 465 -5.89 33.23 -9.36
CA ALA A 465 -6.24 34.44 -10.13
C ALA A 465 -5.68 34.66 -11.55
N THR A 466 -6.21 33.91 -12.52
CA THR A 466 -6.48 34.47 -13.87
C THR A 466 -7.94 34.89 -14.07
N ARG A 467 -8.89 34.44 -13.22
CA ARG A 467 -10.32 34.77 -13.31
C ARG A 467 -10.93 35.02 -11.93
N THR A 468 -11.64 36.14 -11.78
CA THR A 468 -12.51 36.44 -10.64
C THR A 468 -13.79 35.62 -10.75
N CYS A 469 -13.77 34.37 -10.27
CA CYS A 469 -14.96 33.52 -10.13
C CYS A 469 -15.18 33.18 -8.65
N SER A 470 -16.43 32.83 -8.30
CA SER A 470 -16.82 32.39 -6.96
C SER A 470 -16.71 30.87 -6.86
N ALA A 471 -15.92 30.40 -5.89
CA ALA A 471 -15.80 28.98 -5.55
C ALA A 471 -17.05 28.41 -4.87
N THR A 472 -17.96 29.27 -4.39
CA THR A 472 -19.12 28.88 -3.56
C THR A 472 -20.46 29.26 -4.16
N ALA A 473 -20.47 30.03 -5.25
CA ALA A 473 -21.71 30.36 -5.95
C ALA A 473 -22.34 29.08 -6.54
N PRO A 474 -23.67 28.95 -6.54
CA PRO A 474 -24.31 27.80 -7.16
C PRO A 474 -24.01 27.79 -8.67
N ALA A 475 -23.75 26.58 -9.19
CA ALA A 475 -23.54 26.41 -10.62
C ALA A 475 -24.78 26.84 -11.41
N MET A 476 -24.55 27.55 -12.52
CA MET A 476 -25.63 28.02 -13.39
C MET A 476 -26.14 26.90 -14.28
N VAL A 477 -27.45 26.90 -14.54
CA VAL A 477 -28.04 25.97 -15.52
C VAL A 477 -27.52 26.27 -16.92
N LEU A 478 -27.35 25.23 -17.72
CA LEU A 478 -26.74 25.29 -19.05
C LEU A 478 -27.75 24.89 -20.13
N PRO A 479 -27.64 25.44 -21.34
CA PRO A 479 -28.31 24.82 -22.48
C PRO A 479 -27.63 23.47 -22.82
N PRO A 480 -28.36 22.45 -23.31
CA PRO A 480 -27.82 21.10 -23.53
C PRO A 480 -26.58 21.03 -24.43
N TYR A 481 -26.48 21.89 -25.44
CA TYR A 481 -25.33 21.91 -26.34
C TYR A 481 -24.04 22.39 -25.66
N ALA A 482 -24.12 23.12 -24.55
CA ALA A 482 -22.95 23.62 -23.82
C ALA A 482 -22.19 22.50 -23.09
N LEU A 483 -22.78 21.31 -22.94
CA LEU A 483 -22.07 20.13 -22.42
C LEU A 483 -20.92 19.67 -23.32
N LEU A 484 -20.89 20.08 -24.59
CA LEU A 484 -19.82 19.80 -25.54
C LEU A 484 -18.77 20.92 -25.61
N MET A 485 -18.83 21.89 -24.69
CA MET A 485 -17.94 23.04 -24.65
C MET A 485 -17.09 23.03 -23.37
N PRO A 486 -15.84 23.54 -23.41
CA PRO A 486 -15.01 23.69 -22.23
C PRO A 486 -15.59 24.75 -21.29
N PHE A 487 -15.19 24.69 -20.02
CA PHE A 487 -15.78 25.51 -18.96
C PHE A 487 -15.78 27.02 -19.28
N GLU A 488 -14.70 27.56 -19.84
CA GLU A 488 -14.54 28.99 -20.13
C GLU A 488 -15.58 29.51 -21.14
N ARG A 489 -16.11 28.60 -21.98
CA ARG A 489 -17.16 28.90 -22.96
C ARG A 489 -18.55 28.70 -22.37
N ARG A 490 -18.72 27.73 -21.45
CA ARG A 490 -20.00 27.47 -20.76
C ARG A 490 -20.53 28.71 -20.04
N ASP A 491 -19.66 29.53 -19.43
CA ASP A 491 -20.06 30.77 -18.75
C ASP A 491 -20.83 31.74 -19.66
N LYS A 492 -20.36 31.91 -20.91
CA LYS A 492 -21.01 32.81 -21.87
C LYS A 492 -22.37 32.29 -22.29
N GLU A 493 -22.47 30.98 -22.52
CA GLU A 493 -23.72 30.32 -22.87
C GLU A 493 -24.70 30.31 -21.69
N ALA A 494 -24.21 30.14 -20.46
CA ALA A 494 -25.01 30.20 -19.23
C ALA A 494 -25.61 31.59 -19.02
N LEU A 495 -24.81 32.65 -19.20
CA LEU A 495 -25.27 34.04 -19.13
C LEU A 495 -26.34 34.34 -20.18
N LYS A 496 -26.07 33.96 -21.44
CA LYS A 496 -27.02 34.14 -22.54
C LYS A 496 -28.31 33.39 -22.27
N TRP A 497 -28.22 32.13 -21.83
CA TRP A 497 -29.38 31.32 -21.49
C TRP A 497 -30.19 31.90 -20.34
N ALA A 498 -29.52 32.38 -19.28
CA ALA A 498 -30.17 33.02 -18.15
C ALA A 498 -30.94 34.29 -18.56
N HIS A 499 -30.37 35.08 -19.48
CA HIS A 499 -31.04 36.22 -20.08
C HIS A 499 -32.25 35.79 -20.93
N ASP A 500 -32.06 34.88 -21.88
CA ASP A 500 -33.08 34.46 -22.85
C ASP A 500 -34.25 33.71 -22.18
N LYS A 501 -34.01 33.05 -21.04
CA LYS A 501 -35.01 32.34 -20.23
C LYS A 501 -35.49 33.12 -19.00
N GLU A 502 -35.05 34.37 -18.84
CA GLU A 502 -35.44 35.26 -17.74
C GLU A 502 -35.24 34.64 -16.34
N LEU A 503 -34.13 33.92 -16.12
CA LEU A 503 -33.85 33.15 -14.90
C LEU A 503 -33.38 33.99 -13.70
N GLY A 504 -33.55 35.31 -13.77
CA GLY A 504 -33.06 36.26 -12.77
C GLY A 504 -31.63 36.71 -12.99
N ALA A 505 -31.13 37.54 -12.08
CA ALA A 505 -29.77 38.06 -12.15
C ALA A 505 -28.75 36.95 -11.85
N PRO A 506 -27.72 36.74 -12.70
CA PRO A 506 -26.67 35.77 -12.44
C PRO A 506 -25.83 36.19 -11.22
N PRO A 507 -25.16 35.24 -10.54
CA PRO A 507 -24.21 35.57 -9.47
C PRO A 507 -23.07 36.47 -9.97
N ASP A 508 -22.65 37.42 -9.13
CA ASP A 508 -21.47 38.27 -9.37
C ASP A 508 -20.57 38.23 -8.11
N PRO A 509 -19.36 37.64 -8.18
CA PRO A 509 -18.74 37.04 -9.37
C PRO A 509 -19.38 35.71 -9.79
N LEU A 510 -19.26 35.39 -11.09
CA LEU A 510 -19.77 34.14 -11.68
C LEU A 510 -19.21 32.89 -10.98
N PRO A 511 -19.94 31.77 -10.96
CA PRO A 511 -19.45 30.51 -10.43
C PRO A 511 -18.18 30.02 -11.14
N CYS A 512 -17.25 29.41 -10.41
CA CYS A 512 -16.12 28.70 -11.00
C CYS A 512 -16.55 27.38 -11.64
N GLY A 513 -15.71 26.84 -12.52
CA GLY A 513 -15.96 25.57 -13.19
C GLY A 513 -15.87 24.38 -12.28
N ASP A 514 -16.39 23.25 -12.75
CA ASP A 514 -16.25 21.98 -12.06
C ASP A 514 -14.80 21.49 -12.02
N MET A 515 -14.00 21.85 -13.04
CA MET A 515 -12.59 21.47 -13.24
C MET A 515 -12.39 19.95 -13.36
N CYS A 516 -13.40 19.22 -13.80
CA CYS A 516 -13.37 17.76 -13.87
C CYS A 516 -12.85 17.25 -15.22
N GLY A 517 -11.94 16.27 -15.19
CA GLY A 517 -11.43 15.61 -16.41
C GLY A 517 -12.47 14.72 -17.10
N VAL A 518 -13.47 14.25 -16.36
CA VAL A 518 -14.60 13.48 -16.90
C VAL A 518 -15.92 14.13 -16.51
N SER A 519 -16.82 14.26 -17.49
CA SER A 519 -18.21 14.64 -17.22
C SER A 519 -19.16 13.53 -17.65
N VAL A 520 -20.17 13.26 -16.84
CA VAL A 520 -21.23 12.31 -17.14
C VAL A 520 -22.55 13.07 -17.19
N ASN A 521 -23.30 12.94 -18.28
CA ASN A 521 -24.67 13.45 -18.35
C ASN A 521 -25.65 12.28 -18.22
N TRP A 522 -26.56 12.41 -17.25
CA TRP A 522 -27.73 11.55 -17.14
C TRP A 522 -28.96 12.32 -17.60
N HIS A 523 -29.52 11.88 -18.73
CA HIS A 523 -30.69 12.49 -19.34
C HIS A 523 -31.89 11.56 -19.24
N LEU A 524 -32.93 11.96 -18.52
CA LEU A 524 -34.20 11.23 -18.54
C LEU A 524 -34.87 11.45 -19.89
N ALA A 525 -34.91 10.41 -20.73
CA ALA A 525 -35.27 10.51 -22.15
C ALA A 525 -36.77 10.32 -22.40
N THR A 526 -37.44 9.43 -21.66
CA THR A 526 -38.87 9.19 -21.78
C THR A 526 -39.47 8.72 -20.47
N ASP A 527 -40.73 9.07 -20.20
CA ASP A 527 -41.51 8.50 -19.11
C ASP A 527 -42.92 8.11 -19.59
N ALA A 528 -43.14 6.81 -19.85
CA ALA A 528 -44.40 6.28 -20.35
C ALA A 528 -45.06 5.33 -19.32
N ALA A 529 -46.30 4.91 -19.58
CA ALA A 529 -47.04 4.03 -18.67
C ALA A 529 -46.38 2.65 -18.52
N GLY A 530 -45.84 2.09 -19.61
CA GLY A 530 -45.22 0.75 -19.61
C GLY A 530 -43.77 0.71 -19.15
N GLY A 531 -43.09 1.86 -19.12
CA GLY A 531 -41.65 1.95 -18.89
C GLY A 531 -41.12 3.35 -19.11
N TRP A 532 -39.84 3.54 -18.79
CA TRP A 532 -39.12 4.79 -18.95
C TRP A 532 -37.71 4.50 -19.49
N SER A 533 -37.02 5.55 -19.94
CA SER A 533 -35.65 5.40 -20.44
C SER A 533 -34.79 6.58 -20.02
N ALA A 534 -33.51 6.31 -19.80
CA ALA A 534 -32.50 7.33 -19.55
C ALA A 534 -31.33 7.15 -20.50
N ARG A 535 -30.70 8.25 -20.89
CA ARG A 535 -29.46 8.25 -21.66
C ARG A 535 -28.32 8.66 -20.74
N ILE A 536 -27.30 7.81 -20.67
CA ILE A 536 -26.02 8.16 -20.08
C ILE A 536 -25.07 8.60 -21.22
N THR A 537 -24.41 9.73 -21.04
CA THR A 537 -23.38 10.24 -21.96
C THR A 537 -22.11 10.51 -21.17
N LEU A 538 -21.00 9.95 -21.64
CA LEU A 538 -19.67 10.09 -21.06
C LEU A 538 -18.87 11.08 -21.91
N PHE A 539 -18.21 12.03 -21.24
CA PHE A 539 -17.34 13.02 -21.85
C PHE A 539 -15.95 12.93 -21.24
N ASN A 540 -14.94 12.73 -22.07
CA ASN A 540 -13.54 12.77 -21.69
C ASN A 540 -12.92 14.10 -22.13
N TRP A 541 -12.57 14.93 -21.14
CA TRP A 541 -11.89 16.22 -21.30
C TRP A 541 -10.38 16.10 -21.09
N ASP A 542 -9.88 14.91 -20.76
CA ASP A 542 -8.48 14.65 -20.55
C ASP A 542 -7.73 14.57 -21.89
N ASP A 543 -6.40 14.71 -21.84
CA ASP A 543 -5.51 14.67 -22.99
C ASP A 543 -5.12 13.23 -23.40
N SER A 544 -5.69 12.23 -22.72
CA SER A 544 -5.39 10.81 -22.89
C SER A 544 -6.64 9.97 -23.15
N ASP A 545 -6.47 8.91 -23.95
CA ASP A 545 -7.56 8.00 -24.29
C ASP A 545 -7.82 7.05 -23.11
N MET A 546 -9.09 6.90 -22.70
CA MET A 546 -9.50 6.02 -21.61
C MET A 546 -9.98 4.67 -22.17
N ARG A 547 -9.07 3.71 -22.25
CA ARG A 547 -9.36 2.34 -22.71
C ARG A 547 -10.01 1.51 -21.61
N ASP A 548 -10.84 0.55 -21.99
CA ASP A 548 -11.53 -0.37 -21.08
C ASP A 548 -12.29 0.36 -19.97
N TRP A 549 -12.87 1.52 -20.30
CA TRP A 549 -13.60 2.33 -19.33
C TRP A 549 -14.81 1.56 -18.79
N PHE A 550 -15.18 1.83 -17.55
CA PHE A 550 -16.41 1.33 -16.95
C PHE A 550 -17.07 2.41 -16.10
N ALA A 551 -18.39 2.32 -16.00
CA ALA A 551 -19.20 3.22 -15.20
C ALA A 551 -20.26 2.42 -14.44
N SER A 552 -20.59 2.86 -13.24
CA SER A 552 -21.70 2.29 -12.48
C SER A 552 -22.67 3.38 -12.08
N VAL A 553 -23.95 3.09 -12.14
CA VAL A 553 -25.00 3.98 -11.63
C VAL A 553 -25.76 3.27 -10.53
N VAL A 554 -25.95 3.94 -9.40
CA VAL A 554 -26.76 3.46 -8.29
C VAL A 554 -28.10 4.16 -8.36
N LEU A 555 -29.16 3.38 -8.58
CA LEU A 555 -30.54 3.84 -8.61
C LEU A 555 -31.26 3.44 -7.33
N ASP A 556 -32.38 4.11 -7.05
CA ASP A 556 -33.28 3.70 -5.99
C ASP A 556 -33.85 2.30 -6.29
N ASP A 557 -33.95 1.45 -5.26
CA ASP A 557 -34.46 0.09 -5.36
C ASP A 557 -35.86 0.02 -5.99
N LYS A 558 -36.67 1.09 -5.86
CA LYS A 558 -38.00 1.19 -6.47
C LYS A 558 -37.99 1.10 -7.99
N VAL A 559 -36.93 1.58 -8.65
CA VAL A 559 -36.84 1.59 -10.13
C VAL A 559 -35.76 0.66 -10.66
N PHE A 560 -34.76 0.32 -9.83
CA PHE A 560 -33.65 -0.55 -10.21
C PHE A 560 -34.14 -1.91 -10.72
N GLY A 561 -35.11 -2.52 -10.03
CA GLY A 561 -35.69 -3.81 -10.42
C GLY A 561 -36.46 -3.78 -11.75
N GLY A 562 -36.62 -2.60 -12.36
CA GLY A 562 -37.18 -2.41 -13.69
C GLY A 562 -36.13 -2.40 -14.81
N PHE A 563 -34.83 -2.43 -14.53
CA PHE A 563 -33.80 -2.37 -15.57
C PHE A 563 -33.92 -3.53 -16.56
N GLU A 564 -33.98 -3.21 -17.86
CA GLU A 564 -34.07 -4.21 -18.93
C GLU A 564 -32.73 -4.38 -19.65
N GLN A 565 -32.18 -3.30 -20.23
CA GLN A 565 -30.93 -3.35 -20.99
C GLN A 565 -30.33 -1.96 -21.24
N ALA A 566 -29.06 -1.93 -21.63
CA ALA A 566 -28.41 -0.80 -22.27
C ALA A 566 -28.13 -1.12 -23.75
N TYR A 567 -28.30 -0.15 -24.66
CA TYR A 567 -28.26 -0.41 -26.11
C TYR A 567 -26.88 -0.29 -26.76
N SER A 568 -26.05 0.65 -26.31
CA SER A 568 -24.71 0.89 -26.89
C SER A 568 -23.59 0.35 -26.03
N PHE A 569 -23.86 0.05 -24.75
CA PHE A 569 -22.91 -0.41 -23.76
C PHE A 569 -23.28 -1.83 -23.31
N ASN A 570 -22.30 -2.60 -22.87
CA ASN A 570 -22.57 -3.84 -22.15
C ASN A 570 -22.91 -3.48 -20.70
N ALA A 571 -24.11 -3.85 -20.25
CA ALA A 571 -24.59 -3.52 -18.91
C ALA A 571 -25.11 -4.75 -18.16
N SER A 572 -24.85 -4.80 -16.86
CA SER A 572 -25.30 -5.85 -15.95
C SER A 572 -25.68 -5.27 -14.59
N THR A 573 -26.52 -5.99 -13.85
CA THR A 573 -26.88 -5.63 -12.48
C THR A 573 -25.85 -6.19 -11.50
N ALA A 574 -25.31 -5.35 -10.61
CA ALA A 574 -24.24 -5.70 -9.65
C ALA A 574 -24.72 -5.80 -8.18
N GLY A 575 -26.04 -5.88 -7.95
CA GLY A 575 -26.65 -5.84 -6.61
C GLY A 575 -26.74 -4.42 -6.03
N ASN A 576 -27.43 -4.24 -4.90
CA ASN A 576 -27.58 -2.94 -4.19
C ASN A 576 -27.95 -1.75 -5.10
N GLY A 577 -28.95 -1.91 -5.96
CA GLY A 577 -29.38 -0.82 -6.84
C GLY A 577 -28.40 -0.46 -7.98
N THR A 578 -27.32 -1.23 -8.18
CA THR A 578 -26.21 -0.85 -9.07
C THR A 578 -26.31 -1.48 -10.45
N ILE A 579 -26.27 -0.65 -11.48
CA ILE A 579 -26.09 -1.05 -12.88
C ILE A 579 -24.65 -0.75 -13.28
N PHE A 580 -23.91 -1.82 -13.57
CA PHE A 580 -22.56 -1.77 -14.08
C PHE A 580 -22.58 -1.67 -15.61
N MET A 581 -21.74 -0.83 -16.20
CA MET A 581 -21.67 -0.58 -17.63
C MET A 581 -20.21 -0.51 -18.09
N ARG A 582 -19.95 -1.06 -19.28
CA ARG A 582 -18.66 -0.97 -19.96
C ARG A 582 -18.84 -0.85 -21.46
N GLY A 583 -17.76 -0.51 -22.15
CA GLY A 583 -17.67 -0.60 -23.60
C GLY A 583 -18.10 -1.98 -24.12
N ARG A 584 -18.68 -1.96 -25.33
CA ARG A 584 -18.75 -3.14 -26.18
C ARG A 584 -17.64 -3.04 -27.21
N GLU A 585 -17.30 -4.14 -27.86
CA GLU A 585 -16.28 -4.15 -28.91
C GLU A 585 -16.41 -2.96 -29.88
N GLY A 586 -15.35 -2.15 -29.97
CA GLY A 586 -15.31 -0.92 -30.78
C GLY A 586 -15.79 0.37 -30.07
N PHE A 587 -16.26 0.25 -28.83
CA PHE A 587 -16.64 1.34 -27.91
C PHE A 587 -15.86 1.25 -26.58
N ASP A 588 -14.81 0.44 -26.51
CA ASP A 588 -14.02 0.23 -25.30
C ASP A 588 -13.07 1.41 -25.01
N ASP A 589 -12.86 2.28 -25.99
CA ASP A 589 -12.00 3.47 -25.88
C ASP A 589 -12.83 4.76 -25.81
N LEU A 590 -12.83 5.43 -24.66
CA LEU A 590 -13.35 6.80 -24.54
C LEU A 590 -12.21 7.77 -24.87
N ILE A 591 -12.20 8.20 -26.13
CA ILE A 591 -11.12 8.99 -26.75
C ILE A 591 -10.93 10.32 -26.02
N ARG A 592 -9.71 10.87 -26.02
CA ARG A 592 -9.38 12.20 -25.47
C ARG A 592 -10.10 13.36 -26.15
N GLU A 593 -10.01 14.54 -25.54
CA GLU A 593 -10.46 15.76 -26.20
C GLU A 593 -9.66 16.07 -27.48
N SER A 594 -10.32 16.72 -28.45
CA SER A 594 -9.69 17.02 -29.74
C SER A 594 -10.19 18.32 -30.35
N ASN A 595 -9.36 18.95 -31.17
CA ASN A 595 -9.75 20.11 -31.96
C ASN A 595 -10.53 19.67 -33.19
N MET A 596 -11.80 20.07 -33.29
CA MET A 596 -12.64 19.78 -34.44
C MET A 596 -12.65 20.92 -35.45
N SER A 597 -12.70 20.60 -36.75
CA SER A 597 -12.81 21.59 -37.81
C SER A 597 -14.09 22.42 -37.67
N GLY A 598 -13.97 23.74 -37.74
CA GLY A 598 -15.11 24.67 -37.64
C GLY A 598 -15.50 25.06 -36.21
N VAL A 599 -14.74 24.62 -35.21
CA VAL A 599 -14.91 24.98 -33.79
C VAL A 599 -13.61 25.60 -33.28
N ASP A 600 -13.69 26.74 -32.58
CA ASP A 600 -12.54 27.49 -32.04
C ASP A 600 -12.18 27.08 -30.59
N TYR A 601 -12.58 25.88 -30.18
CA TYR A 601 -12.34 25.29 -28.86
C TYR A 601 -12.28 23.75 -28.95
N PRO A 602 -11.59 23.08 -28.01
CA PRO A 602 -11.54 21.61 -27.95
C PRO A 602 -12.91 21.02 -27.61
N VAL A 603 -13.20 19.86 -28.18
CA VAL A 603 -14.44 19.10 -27.94
C VAL A 603 -14.09 17.77 -27.29
N PRO A 604 -14.84 17.34 -26.27
CA PRO A 604 -14.49 16.14 -25.52
C PRO A 604 -14.75 14.90 -26.37
N GLY A 605 -14.00 13.84 -26.13
CA GLY A 605 -14.42 12.54 -26.62
C GLY A 605 -15.73 12.14 -25.98
N LYS A 606 -16.62 11.53 -26.77
CA LYS A 606 -18.01 11.29 -26.37
C LYS A 606 -18.44 9.88 -26.66
N GLN A 607 -19.02 9.23 -25.65
CA GLN A 607 -19.77 8.00 -25.81
C GLN A 607 -21.14 8.09 -25.13
N GLN A 608 -22.13 7.36 -25.63
CA GLN A 608 -23.47 7.39 -25.04
C GLN A 608 -24.20 6.05 -25.20
N SER A 609 -25.08 5.77 -24.26
CA SER A 609 -26.02 4.65 -24.32
C SER A 609 -27.37 5.04 -23.75
N VAL A 610 -28.42 4.41 -24.26
CA VAL A 610 -29.76 4.50 -23.70
C VAL A 610 -29.98 3.25 -22.84
N LEU A 611 -30.57 3.44 -21.66
CA LEU A 611 -31.00 2.40 -20.73
C LEU A 611 -32.53 2.38 -20.72
N SER A 612 -33.13 1.20 -20.84
CA SER A 612 -34.58 1.03 -20.71
C SER A 612 -34.98 0.37 -19.40
N PHE A 613 -36.11 0.82 -18.88
CA PHE A 613 -36.66 0.37 -17.60
C PHE A 613 -38.15 0.08 -17.74
N THR A 614 -38.59 -1.09 -17.27
CA THR A 614 -40.00 -1.44 -17.14
C THR A 614 -40.59 -0.90 -15.85
N LYS A 615 -41.85 -0.46 -15.89
CA LYS A 615 -42.62 -0.10 -14.69
C LYS A 615 -43.43 -1.26 -14.12
N LYS A 616 -43.38 -2.45 -14.74
CA LYS A 616 -44.19 -3.62 -14.33
C LYS A 616 -43.86 -4.11 -12.92
N THR A 617 -42.61 -3.98 -12.51
CA THR A 617 -42.09 -4.39 -11.19
C THR A 617 -42.02 -3.24 -10.19
N ALA A 618 -42.31 -2.02 -10.65
CA ALA A 618 -42.15 -0.81 -9.87
C ALA A 618 -43.35 -0.59 -8.92
N PRO A 619 -43.11 -0.08 -7.69
CA PRO A 619 -44.18 0.36 -6.81
C PRO A 619 -45.08 1.44 -7.45
N THR A 620 -46.32 1.55 -6.96
CA THR A 620 -47.31 2.50 -7.50
C THR A 620 -46.99 3.97 -7.20
N ASP A 621 -46.12 4.24 -6.22
CA ASP A 621 -45.70 5.59 -5.80
C ASP A 621 -44.41 6.08 -6.49
N VAL A 622 -43.94 5.39 -7.52
CA VAL A 622 -42.74 5.78 -8.28
C VAL A 622 -42.98 7.08 -9.05
N ASP A 623 -42.15 8.09 -8.78
CA ASP A 623 -42.08 9.34 -9.52
C ASP A 623 -40.74 9.42 -10.24
N VAL A 624 -40.69 8.83 -11.44
CA VAL A 624 -39.52 8.82 -12.32
C VAL A 624 -39.04 10.25 -12.60
N LEU A 625 -39.98 11.15 -12.83
CA LEU A 625 -39.68 12.50 -13.29
C LEU A 625 -39.14 13.41 -12.19
N ARG A 626 -39.62 13.27 -10.96
CA ARG A 626 -39.27 14.16 -9.85
C ARG A 626 -38.31 13.57 -8.84
N ARG A 627 -37.93 12.30 -8.95
CA ARG A 627 -36.96 11.71 -8.01
C ARG A 627 -36.34 10.44 -8.54
N ASP A 628 -37.16 9.44 -8.79
CA ASP A 628 -36.71 8.05 -8.80
C ASP A 628 -35.97 7.69 -10.10
N GLY A 629 -36.15 8.46 -11.19
CA GLY A 629 -35.46 8.26 -12.46
C GLY A 629 -34.03 8.80 -12.52
N PHE A 630 -33.53 9.43 -11.46
CA PHE A 630 -32.17 9.98 -11.37
C PHE A 630 -31.30 9.10 -10.46
N PRO A 631 -30.02 8.87 -10.81
CA PRO A 631 -29.11 8.10 -9.99
C PRO A 631 -28.78 8.83 -8.68
N ILE A 632 -28.65 8.05 -7.61
CA ILE A 632 -28.21 8.51 -6.30
C ILE A 632 -26.69 8.69 -6.30
N LYS A 633 -25.98 7.78 -6.98
CA LYS A 633 -24.53 7.83 -7.18
C LYS A 633 -24.15 7.42 -8.59
N VAL A 634 -23.05 7.96 -9.07
CA VAL A 634 -22.38 7.52 -10.30
C VAL A 634 -20.92 7.28 -9.97
N PHE A 635 -20.40 6.15 -10.42
CA PHE A 635 -18.97 5.84 -10.37
C PHE A 635 -18.43 5.77 -11.79
N PHE A 636 -17.26 6.36 -12.02
CA PHE A 636 -16.54 6.24 -13.28
C PHE A 636 -15.13 5.74 -13.01
N ASN A 637 -14.74 4.63 -13.64
CA ASN A 637 -13.46 3.95 -13.43
C ASN A 637 -13.11 3.70 -11.94
N GLY A 638 -14.11 3.52 -11.09
CA GLY A 638 -13.95 3.24 -9.67
C GLY A 638 -14.07 4.43 -8.73
N GLU A 639 -14.01 5.66 -9.24
CA GLU A 639 -14.17 6.87 -8.42
C GLU A 639 -15.63 7.35 -8.38
N GLU A 640 -16.09 7.79 -7.21
CA GLU A 640 -17.41 8.39 -7.04
C GLU A 640 -17.43 9.81 -7.63
N CYS A 641 -18.35 10.06 -8.57
CA CYS A 641 -18.48 11.36 -9.20
C CYS A 641 -19.28 12.34 -8.34
N ALA A 642 -18.95 13.63 -8.46
CA ALA A 642 -19.72 14.70 -7.84
C ALA A 642 -21.13 14.80 -8.44
N MET A 643 -22.15 14.64 -7.59
CA MET A 643 -23.56 14.69 -7.99
C MET A 643 -24.12 16.13 -7.96
N PRO A 644 -25.03 16.51 -8.88
CA PRO A 644 -25.81 17.73 -8.78
C PRO A 644 -26.63 17.78 -7.49
N GLN A 645 -26.78 18.97 -6.91
CA GLN A 645 -27.58 19.18 -5.70
C GLN A 645 -29.09 19.27 -5.98
N ARG A 646 -29.46 19.34 -7.27
CA ARG A 646 -30.84 19.52 -7.72
C ARG A 646 -31.06 18.70 -8.98
N ILE A 647 -32.30 18.30 -9.18
CA ILE A 647 -32.79 17.63 -10.40
C ILE A 647 -33.63 18.62 -11.22
N PRO A 648 -33.75 18.40 -12.54
CA PRO A 648 -34.63 19.17 -13.41
C PRO A 648 -36.04 19.27 -12.80
N SER A 649 -36.61 20.48 -12.79
CA SER A 649 -37.89 20.74 -12.15
C SER A 649 -38.87 21.34 -13.15
N HIS A 650 -40.10 20.82 -13.16
CA HIS A 650 -41.17 21.37 -13.97
C HIS A 650 -41.57 22.78 -13.50
N GLY A 651 -41.22 23.76 -14.33
CA GLY A 651 -41.49 25.18 -14.12
C GLY A 651 -40.16 25.92 -13.97
N GLY A 652 -39.94 26.91 -14.85
CA GLY A 652 -38.76 27.76 -14.78
C GLY A 652 -38.50 28.25 -13.36
N ILE A 653 -37.24 28.57 -13.09
CA ILE A 653 -36.75 29.12 -11.83
C ILE A 653 -37.31 30.56 -11.66
N GLY A 654 -38.63 30.70 -11.64
CA GLY A 654 -39.32 31.85 -11.11
C GLY A 654 -39.49 31.56 -9.64
N ALA A 655 -38.68 32.22 -8.81
CA ALA A 655 -38.89 32.27 -7.37
C ALA A 655 -40.36 32.66 -7.08
N ARG A 656 -41.23 31.66 -6.89
CA ARG A 656 -42.50 31.86 -6.19
C ARG A 656 -42.13 32.04 -4.73
N ALA A 657 -41.71 33.26 -4.39
CA ALA A 657 -41.88 33.76 -3.04
C ALA A 657 -43.32 33.47 -2.65
N SER A 658 -43.49 32.59 -1.65
CA SER A 658 -44.79 32.25 -1.08
C SER A 658 -45.48 33.53 -0.63
N ARG A 659 -46.38 34.06 -1.48
CA ARG A 659 -47.26 35.19 -1.11
C ARG A 659 -48.20 34.83 0.04
N GLY A 660 -48.29 33.55 0.44
CA GLY A 660 -49.04 33.09 1.60
C GLY A 660 -48.39 33.39 2.95
N ALA A 661 -47.05 33.47 3.03
CA ALA A 661 -46.36 33.73 4.29
C ALA A 661 -46.40 35.22 4.70
N LEU A 662 -46.42 36.15 3.72
CA LEU A 662 -46.55 37.58 4.00
C LEU A 662 -47.96 37.99 4.44
N LEU A 663 -49.01 37.30 3.96
CA LEU A 663 -50.39 37.56 4.38
C LEU A 663 -50.65 37.12 5.83
N LEU A 664 -50.01 36.05 6.30
CA LEU A 664 -50.10 35.61 7.69
C LEU A 664 -49.33 36.52 8.66
N LEU A 665 -48.19 37.10 8.23
CA LEU A 665 -47.45 38.09 9.02
C LEU A 665 -48.16 39.45 9.08
N LEU A 666 -48.82 39.89 8.00
CA LEU A 666 -49.63 41.11 7.99
C LEU A 666 -50.91 40.99 8.84
N LEU A 667 -51.53 39.81 8.87
CA LEU A 667 -52.69 39.55 9.74
C LEU A 667 -52.31 39.51 11.23
N PHE A 668 -51.09 39.07 11.57
CA PHE A 668 -50.61 39.08 12.96
C PHE A 668 -50.34 40.51 13.48
N TYR A 669 -49.87 41.41 12.62
CA TYR A 669 -49.65 42.82 12.97
C TYR A 669 -50.93 43.67 13.03
N LEU A 670 -52.03 43.22 12.41
CA LEU A 670 -53.34 43.89 12.47
C LEU A 670 -54.19 43.47 13.68
N VAL A 671 -53.75 42.47 14.45
CA VAL A 671 -54.45 41.92 15.63
C VAL A 671 -53.71 42.25 16.95
N MET A 672 -52.58 42.97 16.90
CA MET A 672 -51.90 43.51 18.08
C MET A 672 -52.20 44.99 18.32
#